data_AF-A0A520MAF2-F1
#
_entry.id   AF-A0A520MAF2-F1
#
_cell.length_a   1.000
_cell.length_b   1.000
_cell.length_c   1.000
_cell.angle_alpha   90.00
_cell.angle_beta   90.00
_cell.angle_gamma   90.00
#
_symmetry.space_group_name_H-M   'P 1'
#
loop_
_entity.id
_entity.type
_entity.pdbx_description
1 polymer ?
#
loop_
_entity_poly.entity_id
_entity_poly.type
_entity_poly.pdbx_seq_one_letter_code
_entity_poly.pdbx_strand_id
1 'polypeptide(L)'
;MNKVIITLQLILTSSVYAFSDEHDFQLAVPFTDNMILQRGVKVPVWGQDISGSEITVKFSGQTKKAIADRQGDWMVKLDPLKASLNEQLMEVSTDKGKSITLKGVLVGEVWFSSGQSNMVWIAGKSMCNELAKEIASSKEELPIREININTISALYPQKKGTSDGGWKKSSLASGFSALSLSFAYDLYKELKIPIGILLSAHSNTRVEAFTQRRAIVAHPKLKGDADLILNADPLLKQGQKAFEDYYADLKSWQKEAGKLSELGGKVPARPNLPGISGMWRGPSQFFNGKIAPVIPYGIRGAIWCQGTSNSGDGRIYAARMEALINGWRDAWGMPEMPFYFTQMQPYGSADPNNVGFADIRQVQHMFFVNNRKNVGMVIQSDINSANPGGIHYYNKLHPGIRMARWALNKQYKKDIPYTGPIYKDYKIEGNKVLVSFEKDSLFGGLMVGSKGLAKERKEPGKFVEPALPTPKDKLNHFRLCGEDEKWYPAEAKIVGDFVEVISPDVSIPTGVQYAYSAVPEQSNLYNKAGLPATPFALINGKFIFEEDDLEKAAALKAKYARWTDPDYPILQVAEYYRDGVILQRNQPIRVWGHANKGVQLTVSLDGVIKKVKANELDQWSVSFPSREASIEPITLKLESSHGFERTVSDILIGDVWYLTGSTLLTSEWPFNARDKEAILPKIMPIVREFCRKTKASSFPTPRKRRFETGSGKYRSHWLTADYAKENNGVTAFAYEFAKTLNRPGIPQGFITMSSGSGGRNGQLSSPLSWTSYKGVKSIKNLEFKTRLDELFLQFPGSDIAISALSKHINEVRNFTQIISSALEINADYSEFPLQAPSFPEAGKSESVRSDTIPTYTYNWCVSPLTPMAVSGVIWVPSESNIGEDSSDYAAELEIYAKSLPETYGQQEVPFLYAHPKKSLVENIKLPKIDGAKVTYFDQWPKSIKAIAVELAEQIK
;
A
#
# COMPACT_ATOMS: atom_id res chain seq x y z
N MET A 1 -53.99 48.41 -52.33
CA MET A 1 -54.60 48.26 -51.00
C MET A 1 -53.59 47.59 -50.07
N ASN A 2 -53.42 48.20 -48.90
CA ASN A 2 -52.42 47.93 -47.88
C ASN A 2 -52.50 46.52 -47.26
N LYS A 3 -51.35 46.00 -46.83
CA LYS A 3 -51.13 45.51 -45.46
C LYS A 3 -49.63 45.41 -45.18
N VAL A 4 -49.16 46.34 -44.34
CA VAL A 4 -47.80 46.42 -43.79
C VAL A 4 -47.72 45.45 -42.61
N ILE A 5 -46.74 44.55 -42.62
CA ILE A 5 -46.41 43.65 -41.52
C ILE A 5 -45.24 44.27 -40.75
N ILE A 6 -45.49 44.63 -39.49
CA ILE A 6 -44.49 45.11 -38.54
C ILE A 6 -43.78 43.89 -37.96
N THR A 7 -42.49 43.75 -38.22
CA THR A 7 -41.63 42.74 -37.58
C THR A 7 -40.74 43.44 -36.56
N LEU A 8 -40.93 43.12 -35.28
CA LEU A 8 -40.12 43.60 -34.17
C LEU A 8 -38.74 42.93 -34.21
N GLN A 9 -37.66 43.70 -34.44
CA GLN A 9 -36.28 43.24 -34.25
C GLN A 9 -35.87 43.50 -32.78
N LEU A 10 -35.65 42.42 -32.04
CA LEU A 10 -35.02 42.46 -30.72
C LEU A 10 -33.50 42.45 -30.90
N ILE A 11 -32.84 43.57 -30.61
CA ILE A 11 -31.38 43.68 -30.60
C ILE A 11 -30.88 43.07 -29.28
N LEU A 12 -30.29 41.87 -29.34
CA LEU A 12 -29.50 41.32 -28.24
C LEU A 12 -28.08 41.90 -28.31
N THR A 13 -27.78 42.86 -27.44
CA THR A 13 -26.42 43.30 -27.14
C THR A 13 -25.71 42.20 -26.35
N SER A 14 -24.78 41.50 -26.98
CA SER A 14 -23.85 40.58 -26.33
C SER A 14 -22.77 41.40 -25.61
N SER A 15 -22.90 41.51 -24.28
CA SER A 15 -21.83 42.01 -23.42
C SER A 15 -20.71 40.98 -23.39
N VAL A 16 -19.63 41.25 -24.14
CA VAL A 16 -18.36 40.53 -24.02
C VAL A 16 -17.75 40.90 -22.67
N TYR A 17 -17.97 40.07 -21.65
CA TYR A 17 -17.12 40.10 -20.46
C TYR A 17 -15.76 39.53 -20.87
N ALA A 18 -14.80 40.42 -21.12
CA ALA A 18 -13.40 40.05 -21.13
C ALA A 18 -13.04 39.65 -19.69
N PHE A 19 -12.96 38.35 -19.42
CA PHE A 19 -12.21 37.86 -18.28
C PHE A 19 -10.75 38.26 -18.52
N SER A 20 -10.29 39.32 -17.85
CA SER A 20 -8.86 39.49 -17.66
C SER A 20 -8.43 38.40 -16.67
N ASP A 21 -7.77 37.36 -17.15
CA ASP A 21 -7.02 36.46 -16.29
C ASP A 21 -5.98 37.31 -15.55
N GLU A 22 -6.23 37.57 -14.26
CA GLU A 22 -5.21 38.09 -13.35
C GLU A 22 -4.16 36.99 -13.14
N HIS A 23 -3.25 36.84 -14.09
CA HIS A 23 -2.02 36.09 -13.86
C HIS A 23 -1.23 36.83 -12.79
N ASP A 24 -1.17 36.24 -11.60
CA ASP A 24 -0.35 36.79 -10.52
C ASP A 24 1.13 36.54 -10.80
N PHE A 25 1.94 37.61 -10.64
CA PHE A 25 3.39 37.55 -10.78
C PHE A 25 3.97 36.56 -9.76
N GLN A 26 4.51 35.44 -10.26
CA GLN A 26 4.97 34.33 -9.43
C GLN A 26 6.28 33.75 -9.98
N LEU A 27 7.14 33.28 -9.07
CA LEU A 27 8.33 32.51 -9.42
C LEU A 27 8.04 31.00 -9.35
N ALA A 28 8.80 30.20 -10.10
CA ALA A 28 8.71 28.75 -9.98
C ALA A 28 9.11 28.25 -8.59
N VAL A 29 8.60 27.08 -8.20
CA VAL A 29 8.68 26.54 -6.82
C VAL A 29 10.08 26.51 -6.18
N PRO A 30 11.20 26.29 -6.90
CA PRO A 30 12.53 26.30 -6.27
C PRO A 30 13.01 27.69 -5.84
N PHE A 31 12.38 28.78 -6.28
CA PHE A 31 12.82 30.14 -5.99
C PHE A 31 12.15 30.67 -4.72
N THR A 32 12.72 30.31 -3.57
CA THR A 32 12.34 30.85 -2.26
C THR A 32 13.55 31.44 -1.56
N ASP A 33 13.31 32.10 -0.43
CA ASP A 33 14.39 32.48 0.49
C ASP A 33 15.29 31.29 0.82
N ASN A 34 16.56 31.59 1.08
CA ASN A 34 17.63 30.66 1.39
C ASN A 34 18.00 29.68 0.27
N MET A 35 17.56 29.89 -0.98
CA MET A 35 17.98 29.00 -2.07
C MET A 35 19.49 29.01 -2.34
N ILE A 36 19.96 27.98 -3.03
CA ILE A 36 21.34 27.88 -3.54
C ILE A 36 21.27 27.76 -5.06
N LEU A 37 21.92 28.68 -5.78
CA LEU A 37 22.03 28.64 -7.23
C LEU A 37 23.28 27.86 -7.68
N GLN A 38 23.14 27.08 -8.75
CA GLN A 38 24.23 26.29 -9.31
C GLN A 38 25.30 27.19 -9.95
N ARG A 39 26.55 27.02 -9.52
CA ARG A 39 27.72 27.71 -10.09
C ARG A 39 28.17 27.09 -11.41
N GLY A 40 28.87 27.89 -12.22
CA GLY A 40 29.61 27.41 -13.40
C GLY A 40 28.75 26.98 -14.58
N VAL A 41 27.45 27.26 -14.56
CA VAL A 41 26.50 27.06 -15.67
C VAL A 41 25.66 28.32 -15.84
N LYS A 42 25.03 28.49 -17.01
CA LYS A 42 24.00 29.52 -17.15
C LYS A 42 22.82 29.15 -16.26
N VAL A 43 22.41 30.04 -15.37
CA VAL A 43 21.38 29.76 -14.36
C VAL A 43 20.03 30.26 -14.87
N PRO A 44 19.08 29.37 -15.17
CA PRO A 44 17.73 29.79 -15.52
C PRO A 44 17.00 30.29 -14.28
N VAL A 45 16.33 31.43 -14.40
CA VAL A 45 15.36 31.97 -13.44
C VAL A 45 14.09 32.23 -14.21
N TRP A 46 12.98 31.64 -13.76
CA TRP A 46 11.72 31.64 -14.50
C TRP A 46 10.52 31.71 -13.57
N GLY A 47 9.38 32.07 -14.16
CA GLY A 47 8.12 32.24 -13.46
C GLY A 47 7.00 32.54 -14.44
N GLN A 48 5.91 33.05 -13.90
CA GLN A 48 4.76 33.50 -14.65
C GLN A 48 4.42 34.94 -14.31
N ASP A 49 3.91 35.66 -15.29
CA ASP A 49 3.30 36.98 -15.15
C ASP A 49 2.28 37.19 -16.27
N ILE A 50 1.63 38.34 -16.30
CA ILE A 50 0.76 38.74 -17.40
C ILE A 50 1.54 38.75 -18.72
N SER A 51 0.95 38.20 -19.78
CA SER A 51 1.53 38.17 -21.13
C SER A 51 2.01 39.56 -21.58
N GLY A 52 3.24 39.63 -22.08
CA GLY A 52 3.87 40.87 -22.56
C GLY A 52 4.52 41.73 -21.47
N SER A 53 4.39 41.38 -20.19
CA SER A 53 5.16 42.03 -19.12
C SER A 53 6.67 41.88 -19.34
N GLU A 54 7.43 42.92 -19.04
CA GLU A 54 8.89 42.86 -19.00
C GLU A 54 9.35 42.57 -17.57
N ILE A 55 10.03 41.43 -17.39
CA ILE A 55 10.59 40.99 -16.12
C ILE A 55 12.08 41.29 -16.09
N THR A 56 12.54 41.95 -15.03
CA THR A 56 13.95 42.21 -14.74
C THR A 56 14.41 41.41 -13.54
N VAL A 57 15.50 40.66 -13.68
CA VAL A 57 16.18 39.92 -12.60
C VAL A 57 17.52 40.56 -12.30
N LYS A 58 17.75 40.92 -11.04
CA LYS A 58 19.03 41.43 -10.54
C LYS A 58 19.62 40.47 -9.51
N PHE A 59 20.83 40.00 -9.76
CA PHE A 59 21.55 39.13 -8.83
C PHE A 59 23.07 39.13 -9.11
N SER A 60 23.89 39.16 -8.06
CA SER A 60 25.36 39.06 -8.17
C SER A 60 25.97 40.04 -9.18
N GLY A 61 25.48 41.29 -9.21
CA GLY A 61 25.92 42.35 -10.13
C GLY A 61 25.40 42.21 -11.57
N GLN A 62 24.63 41.18 -11.88
CA GLN A 62 23.98 41.02 -13.18
C GLN A 62 22.59 41.65 -13.18
N THR A 63 22.18 42.20 -14.32
CA THR A 63 20.79 42.56 -14.62
C THR A 63 20.40 41.90 -15.94
N LYS A 64 19.40 41.02 -15.92
CA LYS A 64 18.88 40.34 -17.10
C LYS A 64 17.38 40.62 -17.23
N LYS A 65 16.88 40.64 -18.47
CA LYS A 65 15.48 40.90 -18.78
C LYS A 65 14.88 39.80 -19.65
N ALA A 66 13.59 39.55 -19.48
CA ALA A 66 12.78 38.67 -20.34
C ALA A 66 11.37 39.26 -20.48
N ILE A 67 10.66 38.84 -21.52
CA ILE A 67 9.26 39.20 -21.72
C ILE A 67 8.43 37.94 -21.50
N ALA A 68 7.34 38.05 -20.73
CA ALA A 68 6.36 36.99 -20.57
C ALA A 68 5.69 36.68 -21.91
N ASP A 69 5.68 35.42 -22.31
CA ASP A 69 5.07 34.98 -23.56
C ASP A 69 3.53 35.01 -23.49
N ARG A 70 2.87 34.49 -24.53
CA ARG A 70 1.39 34.50 -24.61
C ARG A 70 0.73 33.63 -23.53
N GLN A 71 1.47 32.70 -22.94
CA GLN A 71 1.04 31.84 -21.85
C GLN A 71 1.41 32.44 -20.47
N GLY A 72 2.06 33.61 -20.46
CA GLY A 72 2.54 34.27 -19.27
C GLY A 72 3.89 33.75 -18.77
N ASP A 73 4.51 32.79 -19.44
CA ASP A 73 5.78 32.24 -19.00
C ASP A 73 6.94 33.17 -19.38
N TRP A 74 7.89 33.35 -18.48
CA TRP A 74 9.11 34.08 -18.75
C TRP A 74 10.32 33.35 -18.17
N MET A 75 11.48 33.53 -18.80
CA MET A 75 12.74 33.00 -18.29
C MET A 75 13.91 33.90 -18.67
N VAL A 76 14.76 34.22 -17.70
CA VAL A 76 16.10 34.76 -17.94
C VAL A 76 17.15 33.67 -17.71
N LYS A 77 18.33 33.84 -18.32
CA LYS A 77 19.52 33.04 -18.01
C LYS A 77 20.61 33.95 -17.50
N LEU A 78 20.93 33.85 -16.21
CA LEU A 78 22.09 34.51 -15.63
C LEU A 78 23.37 33.88 -16.20
N ASP A 79 24.40 34.70 -16.41
CA ASP A 79 25.72 34.22 -16.81
C ASP A 79 26.34 33.39 -15.67
N PRO A 80 27.27 32.47 -15.98
CA PRO A 80 27.85 31.57 -14.99
C PRO A 80 28.33 32.27 -13.71
N LEU A 81 27.75 31.87 -12.59
CA LEU A 81 28.02 32.45 -11.28
C LEU A 81 29.26 31.80 -10.64
N LYS A 82 29.99 32.59 -9.83
CA LYS A 82 31.08 32.10 -8.98
C LYS A 82 30.55 31.67 -7.62
N ALA A 83 31.13 30.64 -7.02
CA ALA A 83 30.74 30.20 -5.68
C ALA A 83 30.92 31.34 -4.66
N SER A 84 29.98 31.46 -3.73
CA SER A 84 30.00 32.49 -2.68
C SER A 84 29.39 31.94 -1.40
N LEU A 85 30.12 32.10 -0.29
CA LEU A 85 29.62 31.82 1.06
C LEU A 85 28.79 32.98 1.62
N ASN A 86 28.89 34.17 1.02
CA ASN A 86 28.12 35.34 1.41
C ASN A 86 26.73 35.25 0.83
N GLU A 87 25.73 35.40 1.69
CA GLU A 87 24.32 35.56 1.32
C GLU A 87 24.12 36.85 0.53
N GLN A 88 23.27 36.77 -0.49
CA GLN A 88 22.93 37.89 -1.37
C GLN A 88 21.42 38.02 -1.53
N LEU A 89 20.97 39.21 -1.94
CA LEU A 89 19.59 39.46 -2.35
C LEU A 89 19.44 39.20 -3.85
N MET A 90 18.38 38.51 -4.23
CA MET A 90 17.91 38.48 -5.61
C MET A 90 16.62 39.28 -5.71
N GLU A 91 16.57 40.22 -6.65
CA GLU A 91 15.38 41.01 -6.93
C GLU A 91 14.82 40.61 -8.30
N VAL A 92 13.53 40.34 -8.35
CA VAL A 92 12.78 40.07 -9.58
C VAL A 92 11.62 41.06 -9.63
N SER A 93 11.61 41.94 -10.63
CA SER A 93 10.61 43.01 -10.75
C SER A 93 9.98 43.05 -12.14
N THR A 94 8.75 43.52 -12.22
CA THR A 94 7.98 43.71 -13.47
C THR A 94 7.91 45.20 -13.84
N ASP A 95 7.75 45.51 -15.11
CA ASP A 95 7.41 46.87 -15.60
C ASP A 95 6.01 47.33 -15.14
N LYS A 96 5.20 46.44 -14.57
CA LYS A 96 3.89 46.71 -13.97
C LYS A 96 3.94 47.01 -12.47
N GLY A 97 5.13 47.16 -11.89
CA GLY A 97 5.31 47.59 -10.50
C GLY A 97 5.22 46.49 -9.44
N LYS A 98 5.04 45.21 -9.82
CA LYS A 98 5.18 44.06 -8.90
C LYS A 98 6.67 43.70 -8.74
N SER A 99 7.08 43.31 -7.53
CA SER A 99 8.46 42.90 -7.23
C SER A 99 8.51 41.80 -6.15
N ILE A 100 9.45 40.87 -6.29
CA ILE A 100 9.77 39.80 -5.34
C ILE A 100 11.25 39.93 -4.98
N THR A 101 11.55 39.97 -3.68
CA THR A 101 12.93 39.95 -3.17
C THR A 101 13.18 38.66 -2.42
N LEU A 102 14.11 37.84 -2.92
CA LEU A 102 14.55 36.61 -2.27
C LEU A 102 15.80 36.87 -1.45
N LYS A 103 15.76 36.48 -0.19
CA LYS A 103 16.82 36.70 0.81
C LYS A 103 17.66 35.45 1.01
N GLY A 104 18.88 35.66 1.51
CA GLY A 104 19.75 34.55 1.89
C GLY A 104 20.28 33.75 0.71
N VAL A 105 20.26 34.26 -0.53
CA VAL A 105 20.62 33.46 -1.72
C VAL A 105 22.13 33.18 -1.72
N LEU A 106 22.51 31.91 -1.87
CA LEU A 106 23.92 31.49 -2.01
C LEU A 106 24.20 30.97 -3.42
N VAL A 107 25.49 30.88 -3.77
CA VAL A 107 25.94 30.27 -5.03
C VAL A 107 26.90 29.13 -4.73
N GLY A 108 26.59 27.93 -5.22
CA GLY A 108 27.32 26.71 -4.88
C GLY A 108 27.03 25.56 -5.83
N GLU A 109 27.01 24.34 -5.30
CA GLU A 109 26.60 23.13 -6.03
C GLU A 109 25.20 22.74 -5.66
N VAL A 110 24.37 22.41 -6.64
CA VAL A 110 23.00 21.94 -6.46
C VAL A 110 22.91 20.54 -7.03
N TRP A 111 22.40 19.59 -6.25
CA TRP A 111 22.15 18.23 -6.70
C TRP A 111 20.66 17.91 -6.63
N PHE A 112 20.14 17.28 -7.68
CA PHE A 112 18.80 16.74 -7.69
C PHE A 112 18.78 15.42 -6.92
N SER A 113 17.87 15.26 -5.97
CA SER A 113 17.75 14.05 -5.15
C SER A 113 16.36 13.45 -5.30
N SER A 114 16.27 12.16 -5.63
CA SER A 114 14.98 11.52 -5.87
C SER A 114 14.99 10.03 -5.53
N GLY A 115 13.81 9.41 -5.50
CA GLY A 115 13.61 8.02 -5.16
C GLY A 115 12.41 7.80 -4.26
N GLN A 116 12.48 6.76 -3.42
CA GLN A 116 11.37 6.37 -2.56
C GLN A 116 11.67 6.54 -1.07
N SER A 117 11.01 5.76 -0.22
CA SER A 117 11.05 5.83 1.25
C SER A 117 12.45 5.97 1.87
N ASN A 118 13.47 5.28 1.36
CA ASN A 118 14.82 5.39 1.90
C ASN A 118 15.50 6.72 1.52
N MET A 119 15.11 7.35 0.40
CA MET A 119 15.52 8.71 0.06
C MET A 119 14.77 9.75 0.90
N VAL A 120 13.48 9.57 1.15
CA VAL A 120 12.67 10.48 1.98
C VAL A 120 13.04 10.42 3.47
N TRP A 121 13.66 9.32 3.92
CA TRP A 121 13.91 9.07 5.33
C TRP A 121 14.78 10.15 5.97
N ILE A 122 14.31 10.72 7.08
CA ILE A 122 14.96 11.88 7.68
C ILE A 122 16.20 11.53 8.52
N ALA A 123 17.17 12.43 8.55
CA ALA A 123 18.46 12.27 9.23
C ALA A 123 18.29 11.97 10.73
N GLY A 124 17.42 12.69 11.43
CA GLY A 124 17.18 12.55 12.87
C GLY A 124 16.61 11.18 13.29
N LYS A 125 16.07 10.40 12.34
CA LYS A 125 15.56 9.03 12.56
C LYS A 125 16.45 7.96 11.91
N SER A 126 17.74 8.26 11.71
CA SER A 126 18.72 7.38 11.09
C SER A 126 20.07 7.47 11.81
N MET A 127 21.09 6.78 11.29
CA MET A 127 22.48 6.93 11.75
C MET A 127 23.03 8.34 11.52
N CYS A 128 22.43 9.14 10.63
CA CYS A 128 22.80 10.53 10.44
C CYS A 128 22.35 11.46 11.58
N ASN A 129 21.71 10.96 12.64
CA ASN A 129 21.20 11.79 13.73
C ASN A 129 22.32 12.55 14.47
N GLU A 130 23.46 11.92 14.71
CA GLU A 130 24.61 12.57 15.36
C GLU A 130 25.19 13.66 14.46
N LEU A 131 25.41 13.35 13.18
CA LEU A 131 25.82 14.32 12.17
C LEU A 131 24.85 15.52 12.08
N ALA A 132 23.55 15.26 12.06
CA ALA A 132 22.53 16.31 12.00
C ALA A 132 22.56 17.21 13.24
N LYS A 133 22.82 16.64 14.43
CA LYS A 133 22.99 17.42 15.67
C LYS A 133 24.27 18.25 15.63
N GLU A 134 25.39 17.65 15.20
CA GLU A 134 26.66 18.37 15.03
C GLU A 134 26.48 19.59 14.13
N ILE A 135 25.91 19.39 12.93
CA ILE A 135 25.64 20.45 11.97
C ILE A 135 24.71 21.52 12.56
N ALA A 136 23.59 21.12 13.17
CA ALA A 136 22.61 22.05 13.71
C ALA A 136 23.11 22.84 14.94
N SER A 137 24.08 22.29 15.67
CA SER A 137 24.68 22.92 16.86
C SER A 137 25.97 23.70 16.58
N SER A 138 26.43 23.73 15.32
CA SER A 138 27.63 24.45 14.93
C SER A 138 27.50 25.95 15.23
N LYS A 139 28.59 26.56 15.71
CA LYS A 139 28.66 28.01 16.00
C LYS A 139 28.46 28.84 14.73
N GLU A 140 28.97 28.35 13.61
CA GLU A 140 28.80 28.94 12.28
C GLU A 140 27.85 28.05 11.47
N GLU A 141 26.90 28.67 10.75
CA GLU A 141 25.99 27.96 9.86
C GLU A 141 26.80 27.27 8.75
N LEU A 142 26.68 25.94 8.65
CA LEU A 142 27.19 25.24 7.47
C LEU A 142 26.26 25.55 6.29
N PRO A 143 26.76 25.99 5.12
CA PRO A 143 25.96 26.40 3.97
C PRO A 143 25.39 25.20 3.19
N ILE A 144 24.74 24.28 3.90
CA ILE A 144 24.04 23.11 3.37
C ILE A 144 22.54 23.37 3.48
N ARG A 145 21.81 23.23 2.36
CA ARG A 145 20.37 23.53 2.32
C ARG A 145 19.62 22.49 1.52
N GLU A 146 18.38 22.22 1.93
CA GLU A 146 17.49 21.28 1.26
C GLU A 146 16.11 21.90 1.06
N ILE A 147 15.54 21.73 -0.12
CA ILE A 147 14.14 21.98 -0.42
C ILE A 147 13.47 20.64 -0.76
N ASN A 148 12.25 20.42 -0.28
CA ASN A 148 11.45 19.23 -0.59
C ASN A 148 10.17 19.63 -1.33
N ILE A 149 10.04 19.17 -2.57
CA ILE A 149 8.87 19.47 -3.40
C ILE A 149 7.69 18.60 -2.94
N ASN A 150 6.50 19.18 -2.81
CA ASN A 150 5.29 18.44 -2.43
C ASN A 150 4.86 17.48 -3.55
N THR A 151 4.29 16.34 -3.17
CA THR A 151 3.92 15.30 -4.15
C THR A 151 2.57 15.61 -4.78
N ILE A 152 2.58 15.84 -6.10
CA ILE A 152 1.38 15.90 -6.93
C ILE A 152 1.48 14.78 -7.97
N SER A 153 0.36 14.07 -8.19
CA SER A 153 0.21 13.12 -9.29
C SER A 153 -0.50 13.83 -10.45
N ALA A 154 0.05 13.74 -11.66
CA ALA A 154 -0.55 14.39 -12.82
C ALA A 154 -0.40 13.56 -14.09
N LEU A 155 -1.46 13.49 -14.91
CA LEU A 155 -1.42 12.82 -16.22
C LEU A 155 -0.53 13.55 -17.24
N TYR A 156 -0.37 14.86 -17.10
CA TYR A 156 0.43 15.71 -17.97
C TYR A 156 1.42 16.57 -17.17
N PRO A 157 2.57 16.94 -17.73
CA PRO A 157 3.56 17.78 -17.05
C PRO A 157 2.96 19.08 -16.51
N GLN A 158 3.21 19.36 -15.25
CA GLN A 158 2.75 20.56 -14.56
C GLN A 158 3.87 21.60 -14.54
N LYS A 159 3.52 22.88 -14.68
CA LYS A 159 4.46 24.01 -14.53
C LYS A 159 4.56 24.51 -13.09
N LYS A 160 3.50 24.31 -12.30
CA LYS A 160 3.39 24.75 -10.91
C LYS A 160 3.62 23.60 -9.94
N GLY A 161 4.24 23.91 -8.81
CA GLY A 161 4.46 22.99 -7.70
C GLY A 161 4.50 23.76 -6.38
N THR A 162 4.51 23.04 -5.27
CA THR A 162 4.60 23.63 -3.93
C THR A 162 5.70 22.97 -3.10
N SER A 163 6.17 23.66 -2.06
CA SER A 163 7.17 23.15 -1.11
C SER A 163 6.88 23.69 0.28
N ASP A 164 6.70 22.80 1.25
CA ASP A 164 6.43 23.21 2.63
C ASP A 164 7.67 23.82 3.30
N GLY A 165 7.68 25.15 3.38
CA GLY A 165 8.73 25.95 4.02
C GLY A 165 9.95 26.24 3.15
N GLY A 166 9.88 26.01 1.83
CA GLY A 166 10.96 26.33 0.88
C GLY A 166 12.31 25.69 1.22
N TRP A 167 13.42 26.37 0.88
CA TRP A 167 14.77 25.95 1.22
C TRP A 167 15.06 26.10 2.71
N LYS A 168 15.40 24.98 3.35
CA LYS A 168 15.71 24.92 4.79
C LYS A 168 17.21 25.01 5.02
N LYS A 169 17.60 25.78 6.04
CA LYS A 169 18.98 25.91 6.52
C LYS A 169 19.43 24.69 7.32
N SER A 170 20.74 24.53 7.46
CA SER A 170 21.39 23.40 8.15
C SER A 170 21.06 23.29 9.64
N SER A 171 20.55 24.36 10.27
CA SER A 171 19.96 24.31 11.62
C SER A 171 18.79 23.34 11.73
N LEU A 172 18.12 23.00 10.61
CA LEU A 172 17.05 22.02 10.53
C LEU A 172 17.50 20.68 9.92
N ALA A 173 18.81 20.39 9.92
CA ALA A 173 19.38 19.18 9.29
C ALA A 173 18.76 17.87 9.77
N SER A 174 18.19 17.81 10.98
CA SER A 174 17.50 16.63 11.50
C SER A 174 16.29 16.22 10.63
N GLY A 175 15.66 17.19 9.96
CA GLY A 175 14.54 17.00 9.05
C GLY A 175 14.93 16.75 7.59
N PHE A 176 16.22 16.82 7.24
CA PHE A 176 16.68 16.61 5.86
C PHE A 176 16.66 15.12 5.52
N SER A 177 16.62 14.79 4.23
CA SER A 177 16.92 13.43 3.76
C SER A 177 18.26 12.95 4.31
N ALA A 178 18.28 11.80 4.98
CA ALA A 178 19.49 11.27 5.62
C ALA A 178 20.61 10.97 4.62
N LEU A 179 20.24 10.43 3.45
CA LEU A 179 21.17 10.15 2.35
C LEU A 179 21.70 11.45 1.75
N SER A 180 20.82 12.40 1.47
CA SER A 180 21.21 13.69 0.88
C SER A 180 22.06 14.54 1.84
N LEU A 181 21.73 14.55 3.15
CA LEU A 181 22.50 15.28 4.16
C LEU A 181 23.92 14.76 4.25
N SER A 182 24.10 13.43 4.32
CA SER A 182 25.43 12.84 4.37
C SER A 182 26.20 13.13 3.08
N PHE A 183 25.57 12.96 1.92
CA PHE A 183 26.16 13.31 0.64
C PHE A 183 26.62 14.77 0.58
N ALA A 184 25.75 15.70 0.99
CA ALA A 184 26.03 17.14 0.96
C ALA A 184 27.13 17.54 1.93
N TYR A 185 27.15 16.95 3.14
CA TYR A 185 28.16 17.23 4.14
C TYR A 185 29.56 16.81 3.71
N ASP A 186 29.72 15.62 3.12
CA ASP A 186 31.04 15.19 2.62
C ASP A 186 31.51 16.02 1.42
N LEU A 187 30.61 16.42 0.52
CA LEU A 187 30.95 17.39 -0.53
C LEU A 187 31.38 18.72 0.07
N TYR A 188 30.66 19.26 1.05
CA TYR A 188 31.01 20.52 1.70
C TYR A 188 32.38 20.43 2.38
N LYS A 189 32.68 19.33 3.08
CA LYS A 189 33.96 19.13 3.75
C LYS A 189 35.16 19.28 2.80
N GLU A 190 35.04 18.73 1.60
CA GLU A 190 36.11 18.69 0.59
C GLU A 190 36.16 19.93 -0.32
N LEU A 191 34.99 20.51 -0.62
CA LEU A 191 34.88 21.61 -1.58
C LEU A 191 34.85 23.00 -0.92
N LYS A 192 34.41 23.08 0.34
CA LYS A 192 34.23 24.33 1.10
C LYS A 192 33.37 25.39 0.38
N ILE A 193 32.32 24.93 -0.32
CA ILE A 193 31.34 25.78 -1.02
C ILE A 193 29.91 25.38 -0.64
N PRO A 194 28.91 26.26 -0.78
CA PRO A 194 27.52 25.92 -0.47
C PRO A 194 27.02 24.70 -1.25
N ILE A 195 26.24 23.84 -0.59
CA ILE A 195 25.66 22.64 -1.19
C ILE A 195 24.14 22.64 -1.01
N GLY A 196 23.41 22.68 -2.13
CA GLY A 196 21.97 22.62 -2.21
C GLY A 196 21.47 21.24 -2.65
N ILE A 197 20.40 20.76 -2.00
CA ILE A 197 19.68 19.56 -2.38
C ILE A 197 18.26 19.94 -2.82
N LEU A 198 17.93 19.61 -4.07
CA LEU A 198 16.58 19.70 -4.62
C LEU A 198 15.93 18.32 -4.50
N LEU A 199 15.19 18.08 -3.41
CA LEU A 199 14.59 16.77 -3.11
C LEU A 199 13.21 16.63 -3.75
N SER A 200 13.06 15.60 -4.58
CA SER A 200 11.79 15.16 -5.17
C SER A 200 11.65 13.65 -5.06
N ALA A 201 11.29 13.15 -3.88
CA ALA A 201 11.15 11.72 -3.60
C ALA A 201 9.77 11.39 -2.98
N HIS A 202 9.30 10.14 -3.10
CA HIS A 202 8.04 9.71 -2.50
C HIS A 202 7.95 8.21 -2.18
N SER A 203 7.48 7.88 -0.98
CA SER A 203 7.40 6.50 -0.47
C SER A 203 6.48 5.58 -1.29
N ASN A 204 6.81 4.28 -1.30
CA ASN A 204 6.10 3.21 -2.00
C ASN A 204 5.79 3.53 -3.47
N THR A 205 6.83 3.92 -4.21
CA THR A 205 6.70 4.38 -5.60
C THR A 205 7.67 3.63 -6.49
N ARG A 206 7.15 3.19 -7.64
CA ARG A 206 7.90 2.45 -8.66
C ARG A 206 8.64 3.42 -9.59
N VAL A 207 9.75 2.98 -10.19
CA VAL A 207 10.65 3.84 -10.99
C VAL A 207 9.95 4.53 -12.16
N GLU A 208 9.02 3.85 -12.83
CA GLU A 208 8.28 4.35 -13.98
C GLU A 208 7.46 5.61 -13.66
N ALA A 209 7.03 5.82 -12.41
CA ALA A 209 6.29 7.01 -12.01
C ALA A 209 7.14 8.29 -12.05
N PHE A 210 8.46 8.18 -11.85
CA PHE A 210 9.42 9.30 -11.87
C PHE A 210 10.05 9.52 -13.26
N THR A 211 9.67 8.72 -14.25
CA THR A 211 10.27 8.72 -15.57
C THR A 211 9.47 9.56 -16.54
N GLN A 212 10.15 10.31 -17.40
CA GLN A 212 9.50 11.13 -18.42
C GLN A 212 8.71 10.27 -19.44
N ARG A 213 7.48 10.69 -19.75
CA ARG A 213 6.58 10.02 -20.71
C ARG A 213 7.25 9.59 -22.01
N ARG A 214 7.90 10.51 -22.71
CA ARG A 214 8.54 10.22 -24.00
C ARG A 214 9.63 9.15 -23.90
N ALA A 215 10.36 9.11 -22.79
CA ALA A 215 11.42 8.13 -22.58
C ALA A 215 10.85 6.71 -22.37
N ILE A 216 9.70 6.58 -21.69
CA ILE A 216 9.00 5.29 -21.58
C ILE A 216 8.46 4.85 -22.95
N VAL A 217 7.74 5.75 -23.64
CA VAL A 217 7.09 5.42 -24.92
C VAL A 217 8.12 5.05 -26.00
N ALA A 218 9.29 5.70 -26.01
CA ALA A 218 10.36 5.40 -26.96
C ALA A 218 11.14 4.12 -26.62
N HIS A 219 11.03 3.58 -25.40
CA HIS A 219 11.85 2.45 -24.97
C HIS A 219 11.28 1.11 -25.47
N PRO A 220 12.03 0.32 -26.28
CA PRO A 220 11.48 -0.86 -26.94
C PRO A 220 11.04 -1.97 -25.99
N LYS A 221 11.65 -2.05 -24.79
CA LYS A 221 11.30 -3.05 -23.76
C LYS A 221 10.16 -2.63 -22.81
N LEU A 222 9.60 -1.42 -22.95
CA LEU A 222 8.60 -0.88 -22.02
C LEU A 222 7.20 -0.73 -22.64
N LYS A 223 6.85 -1.58 -23.63
CA LYS A 223 5.54 -1.54 -24.29
C LYS A 223 4.37 -1.55 -23.31
N GLY A 224 4.43 -2.35 -22.24
CA GLY A 224 3.37 -2.40 -21.23
C GLY A 224 3.17 -1.07 -20.49
N ASP A 225 4.26 -0.41 -20.08
CA ASP A 225 4.19 0.90 -19.43
C ASP A 225 3.75 1.99 -20.44
N ALA A 226 4.19 1.89 -21.70
CA ALA A 226 3.77 2.78 -22.77
C ALA A 226 2.26 2.64 -23.06
N ASP A 227 1.74 1.42 -23.21
CA ASP A 227 0.32 1.16 -23.45
C ASP A 227 -0.55 1.74 -22.32
N LEU A 228 -0.12 1.64 -21.06
CA LEU A 228 -0.81 2.27 -19.93
C LEU A 228 -0.88 3.80 -20.06
N ILE A 229 0.19 4.43 -20.53
CA ILE A 229 0.20 5.89 -20.77
C ILE A 229 -0.68 6.25 -21.98
N LEU A 230 -0.59 5.50 -23.07
CA LEU A 230 -1.28 5.81 -24.33
C LEU A 230 -2.79 5.56 -24.23
N ASN A 231 -3.21 4.52 -23.50
CA ASN A 231 -4.63 4.25 -23.22
C ASN A 231 -5.28 5.34 -22.35
N ALA A 232 -4.49 6.07 -21.56
CA ALA A 232 -4.97 7.13 -20.68
C ALA A 232 -5.08 8.51 -21.35
N ASP A 233 -4.64 8.63 -22.60
CA ASP A 233 -4.50 9.90 -23.31
C ASP A 233 -5.58 10.05 -24.40
N PRO A 234 -6.66 10.82 -24.14
CA PRO A 234 -7.75 11.00 -25.10
C PRO A 234 -7.35 11.84 -26.33
N LEU A 235 -6.15 12.42 -26.38
CA LEU A 235 -5.62 13.07 -27.58
C LEU A 235 -5.16 12.06 -28.64
N LEU A 236 -4.99 10.80 -28.26
CA LEU A 236 -4.54 9.73 -29.16
C LEU A 236 -5.71 8.82 -29.54
N LYS A 237 -5.69 8.31 -30.78
CA LYS A 237 -6.68 7.32 -31.26
C LYS A 237 -6.81 6.11 -30.33
N GLN A 238 -5.68 5.64 -29.80
CA GLN A 238 -5.64 4.54 -28.85
C GLN A 238 -6.40 4.87 -27.54
N GLY A 239 -6.15 6.05 -26.96
CA GLY A 239 -6.86 6.47 -25.74
C GLY A 239 -8.34 6.76 -25.99
N GLN A 240 -8.69 7.40 -27.11
CA GLN A 240 -10.10 7.59 -27.52
C GLN A 240 -10.86 6.27 -27.53
N LYS A 241 -10.31 5.25 -28.22
CA LYS A 241 -10.89 3.91 -28.24
C LYS A 241 -10.98 3.32 -26.82
N ALA A 242 -9.94 3.46 -26.01
CA ALA A 242 -9.93 2.90 -24.65
C ALA A 242 -11.01 3.53 -23.75
N PHE A 243 -11.29 4.82 -23.88
CA PHE A 243 -12.40 5.48 -23.18
C PHE A 243 -13.77 5.04 -23.71
N GLU A 244 -13.93 4.87 -25.02
CA GLU A 244 -15.15 4.31 -25.62
C GLU A 244 -15.46 2.90 -25.11
N ASP A 245 -14.45 2.02 -25.13
CA ASP A 245 -14.53 0.66 -24.58
C ASP A 245 -14.92 0.72 -23.10
N TYR A 246 -14.28 1.58 -22.31
CA TYR A 246 -14.58 1.76 -20.89
C TYR A 246 -16.05 2.15 -20.63
N TYR A 247 -16.64 3.05 -21.42
CA TYR A 247 -18.05 3.41 -21.28
C TYR A 247 -18.99 2.24 -21.60
N ALA A 248 -18.67 1.45 -22.63
CA ALA A 248 -19.45 0.28 -23.01
C ALA A 248 -19.34 -0.83 -21.94
N ASP A 249 -18.12 -1.11 -21.48
CA ASP A 249 -17.81 -2.10 -20.47
C ASP A 249 -18.49 -1.77 -19.14
N LEU A 250 -18.50 -0.49 -18.73
CA LEU A 250 -19.19 -0.06 -17.52
C LEU A 250 -20.70 -0.34 -17.57
N LYS A 251 -21.34 -0.06 -18.70
CA LYS A 251 -22.78 -0.34 -18.87
C LYS A 251 -23.07 -1.84 -18.89
N SER A 252 -22.22 -2.62 -19.56
CA SER A 252 -22.31 -4.08 -19.60
C SER A 252 -22.13 -4.67 -18.20
N TRP A 253 -21.09 -4.23 -17.48
CA TRP A 253 -20.83 -4.58 -16.10
C TRP A 253 -22.02 -4.23 -15.21
N GLN A 254 -22.58 -3.03 -15.31
CA GLN A 254 -23.70 -2.58 -14.48
C GLN A 254 -24.92 -3.51 -14.56
N LYS A 255 -25.23 -3.97 -15.78
CA LYS A 255 -26.36 -4.88 -16.03
C LYS A 255 -26.11 -6.25 -15.40
N GLU A 256 -24.94 -6.83 -15.65
CA GLU A 256 -24.61 -8.17 -15.13
C GLU A 256 -24.40 -8.15 -13.61
N ALA A 257 -23.71 -7.13 -13.10
CA ALA A 257 -23.48 -6.92 -11.68
C ALA A 257 -24.77 -6.70 -10.90
N GLY A 258 -25.73 -5.94 -11.45
CA GLY A 258 -27.04 -5.74 -10.84
C GLY A 258 -27.80 -7.06 -10.70
N LYS A 259 -27.91 -7.82 -11.81
CA LYS A 259 -28.54 -9.14 -11.83
C LYS A 259 -27.91 -10.10 -10.81
N LEU A 260 -26.59 -10.22 -10.79
CA LEU A 260 -25.89 -11.12 -9.88
C LEU A 260 -26.02 -10.68 -8.41
N SER A 261 -26.04 -9.37 -8.15
CA SER A 261 -26.21 -8.84 -6.80
C SER A 261 -27.58 -9.22 -6.20
N GLU A 262 -28.65 -9.17 -7.00
CA GLU A 262 -30.00 -9.58 -6.55
C GLU A 262 -30.11 -11.08 -6.29
N LEU A 263 -29.43 -11.88 -7.13
CA LEU A 263 -29.41 -13.33 -7.01
C LEU A 263 -28.48 -13.83 -5.88
N GLY A 264 -27.73 -12.94 -5.21
CA GLY A 264 -26.75 -13.33 -4.19
C GLY A 264 -25.48 -13.97 -4.76
N GLY A 265 -25.21 -13.72 -6.05
CA GLY A 265 -24.06 -14.21 -6.80
C GLY A 265 -22.79 -13.37 -6.62
N LYS A 266 -21.68 -13.90 -7.14
CA LYS A 266 -20.39 -13.19 -7.16
C LYS A 266 -20.43 -12.06 -8.20
N VAL A 267 -20.55 -10.82 -7.72
CA VAL A 267 -20.49 -9.62 -8.58
C VAL A 267 -19.13 -9.54 -9.32
N PRO A 268 -19.11 -9.31 -10.65
CA PRO A 268 -17.88 -9.16 -11.43
C PRO A 268 -17.12 -7.89 -11.03
N ALA A 269 -15.81 -7.90 -11.25
CA ALA A 269 -14.99 -6.72 -11.00
C ALA A 269 -15.41 -5.58 -11.96
N ARG A 270 -15.54 -4.37 -11.42
CA ARG A 270 -15.83 -3.18 -12.21
C ARG A 270 -14.66 -2.87 -13.15
N PRO A 271 -14.91 -2.50 -14.41
CA PRO A 271 -13.88 -1.96 -15.30
C PRO A 271 -13.13 -0.79 -14.66
N ASN A 272 -11.80 -0.79 -14.79
CA ASN A 272 -10.96 0.32 -14.35
C ASN A 272 -10.95 1.43 -15.41
N LEU A 273 -10.65 2.66 -14.98
CA LEU A 273 -10.38 3.75 -15.91
C LEU A 273 -9.24 3.35 -16.89
N PRO A 274 -9.26 3.83 -18.14
CA PRO A 274 -8.24 3.51 -19.13
C PRO A 274 -6.81 3.83 -18.66
N GLY A 275 -5.91 2.86 -18.81
CA GLY A 275 -4.49 3.06 -18.57
C GLY A 275 -4.17 3.64 -17.18
N ILE A 276 -3.34 4.69 -17.15
CA ILE A 276 -2.98 5.42 -15.92
C ILE A 276 -4.02 6.46 -15.45
N SER A 277 -5.16 6.66 -16.13
CA SER A 277 -6.10 7.77 -15.83
C SER A 277 -6.68 7.74 -14.40
N GLY A 278 -6.79 6.56 -13.80
CA GLY A 278 -7.21 6.37 -12.41
C GLY A 278 -6.10 5.92 -11.46
N MET A 279 -4.86 5.88 -11.91
CA MET A 279 -3.71 5.54 -11.07
C MET A 279 -3.21 6.81 -10.37
N TRP A 280 -2.74 6.68 -9.12
CA TRP A 280 -2.06 7.78 -8.42
C TRP A 280 -0.53 7.72 -8.53
N ARG A 281 0.02 6.55 -8.87
CA ARG A 281 1.46 6.31 -9.05
C ARG A 281 1.73 5.60 -10.37
N GLY A 282 0.92 5.87 -11.38
CA GLY A 282 1.12 5.31 -12.71
C GLY A 282 2.42 5.81 -13.34
N PRO A 283 2.92 5.12 -14.38
CA PRO A 283 4.00 5.64 -15.22
C PRO A 283 3.90 7.14 -15.51
N SER A 284 5.01 7.87 -15.39
CA SER A 284 5.16 9.33 -15.57
C SER A 284 4.44 10.27 -14.60
N GLN A 285 3.53 9.80 -13.74
CA GLN A 285 2.68 10.72 -13.00
C GLN A 285 3.40 11.62 -11.99
N PHE A 286 4.45 11.11 -11.33
CA PHE A 286 5.25 11.92 -10.41
C PHE A 286 6.33 12.71 -11.15
N PHE A 287 6.80 12.23 -12.30
CA PHE A 287 7.59 13.09 -13.19
C PHE A 287 6.78 14.35 -13.53
N ASN A 288 5.54 14.16 -13.96
CA ASN A 288 4.66 15.23 -14.40
C ASN A 288 4.29 16.21 -13.28
N GLY A 289 3.81 15.73 -12.13
CA GLY A 289 3.31 16.61 -11.07
C GLY A 289 4.37 17.11 -10.08
N LYS A 290 5.51 16.41 -9.97
CA LYS A 290 6.51 16.66 -8.90
C LYS A 290 7.90 17.02 -9.42
N ILE A 291 8.27 16.58 -10.62
CA ILE A 291 9.61 16.83 -11.19
C ILE A 291 9.55 17.93 -12.25
N ALA A 292 8.58 17.90 -13.17
CA ALA A 292 8.44 18.90 -14.21
C ALA A 292 8.40 20.36 -13.69
N PRO A 293 7.74 20.68 -12.55
CA PRO A 293 7.71 22.06 -12.04
C PRO A 293 9.06 22.63 -11.61
N VAL A 294 10.07 21.77 -11.38
CA VAL A 294 11.42 22.20 -10.99
C VAL A 294 12.42 22.19 -12.14
N ILE A 295 11.99 21.74 -13.32
CA ILE A 295 12.79 21.82 -14.53
C ILE A 295 12.57 23.22 -15.13
N PRO A 296 13.62 23.97 -15.52
CA PRO A 296 15.01 23.53 -15.69
C PRO A 296 15.97 24.04 -14.59
N TYR A 297 15.67 23.93 -13.29
CA TYR A 297 16.56 24.42 -12.23
C TYR A 297 17.99 23.94 -12.43
N GLY A 298 18.96 24.85 -12.29
CA GLY A 298 20.37 24.53 -12.48
C GLY A 298 20.83 23.49 -11.47
N ILE A 299 21.37 22.37 -11.96
CA ILE A 299 21.90 21.27 -11.15
C ILE A 299 23.26 20.79 -11.69
N ARG A 300 24.05 20.15 -10.84
CA ARG A 300 25.29 19.46 -11.21
C ARG A 300 25.05 18.04 -11.70
N GLY A 301 24.05 17.36 -11.14
CA GLY A 301 23.72 15.96 -11.39
C GLY A 301 22.62 15.47 -10.44
N ALA A 302 22.35 14.17 -10.48
CA ALA A 302 21.28 13.53 -9.72
C ALA A 302 21.78 12.40 -8.82
N ILE A 303 21.15 12.26 -7.64
CA ILE A 303 21.28 11.10 -6.75
C ILE A 303 19.95 10.35 -6.61
N TRP A 304 20.01 9.02 -6.56
CA TRP A 304 18.84 8.14 -6.64
C TRP A 304 18.87 6.98 -5.63
N CYS A 305 17.77 6.80 -4.89
CA CYS A 305 17.60 5.64 -4.01
C CYS A 305 16.19 5.05 -4.15
N GLN A 306 16.10 4.00 -4.98
CA GLN A 306 14.85 3.30 -5.28
C GLN A 306 15.13 1.87 -5.74
N GLY A 307 14.12 1.01 -5.59
CA GLY A 307 14.13 -0.36 -6.12
C GLY A 307 13.20 -1.28 -5.34
N THR A 308 12.85 -0.94 -4.10
CA THR A 308 12.05 -1.79 -3.20
C THR A 308 10.66 -2.10 -3.78
N SER A 309 9.96 -1.10 -4.32
CA SER A 309 8.62 -1.30 -4.93
C SER A 309 8.67 -2.02 -6.29
N ASN A 310 9.87 -2.21 -6.85
CA ASN A 310 10.15 -2.94 -8.08
C ASN A 310 10.96 -4.23 -7.80
N SER A 311 11.07 -4.67 -6.54
CA SER A 311 11.97 -5.76 -6.16
C SER A 311 11.66 -7.10 -6.85
N GLY A 312 10.41 -7.33 -7.25
CA GLY A 312 9.98 -8.50 -8.00
C GLY A 312 9.82 -8.29 -9.51
N ASP A 313 10.38 -7.22 -10.08
CA ASP A 313 10.24 -6.91 -11.51
C ASP A 313 11.11 -7.76 -12.43
N GLY A 314 12.22 -8.31 -11.92
CA GLY A 314 13.23 -8.95 -12.76
C GLY A 314 13.89 -7.96 -13.73
N ARG A 315 14.31 -8.44 -14.90
CA ARG A 315 15.14 -7.66 -15.85
C ARG A 315 14.49 -6.38 -16.39
N ILE A 316 13.16 -6.27 -16.38
CA ILE A 316 12.47 -5.05 -16.86
C ILE A 316 12.83 -3.80 -16.03
N TYR A 317 13.28 -3.97 -14.78
CA TYR A 317 13.73 -2.84 -13.97
C TYR A 317 14.93 -2.10 -14.59
N ALA A 318 15.86 -2.81 -15.24
CA ALA A 318 16.98 -2.16 -15.93
C ALA A 318 16.51 -1.28 -17.09
N ALA A 319 15.53 -1.74 -17.88
CA ALA A 319 14.92 -0.95 -18.95
C ALA A 319 14.20 0.30 -18.40
N ARG A 320 13.54 0.19 -17.25
CA ARG A 320 12.92 1.34 -16.58
C ARG A 320 13.95 2.36 -16.08
N MET A 321 15.09 1.89 -15.55
CA MET A 321 16.21 2.75 -15.17
C MET A 321 16.86 3.44 -16.37
N GLU A 322 16.97 2.76 -17.53
CA GLU A 322 17.42 3.35 -18.80
C GLU A 322 16.47 4.47 -19.26
N ALA A 323 15.16 4.24 -19.24
CA ALA A 323 14.17 5.26 -19.54
C ALA A 323 14.21 6.43 -18.53
N LEU A 324 14.40 6.15 -17.24
CA LEU A 324 14.53 7.17 -16.17
C LEU A 324 15.67 8.14 -16.47
N ILE A 325 16.89 7.61 -16.64
CA ILE A 325 18.08 8.45 -16.81
C ILE A 325 18.03 9.22 -18.12
N ASN A 326 17.59 8.57 -19.21
CA ASN A 326 17.47 9.23 -20.51
C ASN A 326 16.39 10.32 -20.47
N GLY A 327 15.25 10.05 -19.83
CA GLY A 327 14.19 11.04 -19.63
C GLY A 327 14.65 12.26 -18.83
N TRP A 328 15.42 12.07 -17.75
CA TRP A 328 15.94 13.21 -16.98
C TRP A 328 17.02 13.99 -17.74
N ARG A 329 17.96 13.30 -18.39
CA ARG A 329 18.98 13.93 -19.24
C ARG A 329 18.34 14.80 -20.31
N ASP A 330 17.30 14.28 -20.97
CA ASP A 330 16.58 14.98 -22.02
C ASP A 330 15.74 16.13 -21.45
N ALA A 331 15.05 15.94 -20.31
CA ALA A 331 14.21 16.98 -19.71
C ALA A 331 15.01 18.18 -19.16
N TRP A 332 16.18 17.96 -18.58
CA TRP A 332 17.09 19.03 -18.15
C TRP A 332 17.98 19.59 -19.28
N GLY A 333 17.98 18.98 -20.46
CA GLY A 333 18.91 19.35 -21.54
C GLY A 333 20.38 19.03 -21.18
N MET A 334 20.61 17.98 -20.39
CA MET A 334 21.91 17.54 -19.90
C MET A 334 22.21 16.11 -20.37
N PRO A 335 22.64 15.88 -21.62
CA PRO A 335 22.89 14.51 -22.15
C PRO A 335 23.96 13.73 -21.38
N GLU A 336 24.85 14.45 -20.69
CA GLU A 336 25.92 13.87 -19.86
C GLU A 336 25.65 13.98 -18.36
N MET A 337 24.39 14.23 -17.95
CA MET A 337 24.02 14.38 -16.53
C MET A 337 24.63 13.24 -15.68
N PRO A 338 25.42 13.57 -14.65
CA PRO A 338 25.88 12.61 -13.65
C PRO A 338 24.69 12.01 -12.90
N PHE A 339 24.66 10.69 -12.76
CA PHE A 339 23.60 9.97 -12.06
C PHE A 339 24.20 8.93 -11.11
N TYR A 340 24.03 9.14 -9.82
CA TYR A 340 24.55 8.24 -8.79
C TYR A 340 23.43 7.59 -8.03
N PHE A 341 23.42 6.26 -7.99
CA PHE A 341 22.36 5.52 -7.33
C PHE A 341 22.89 4.52 -6.32
N THR A 342 22.03 4.17 -5.38
CA THR A 342 22.33 3.12 -4.39
C THR A 342 21.80 1.78 -4.89
N GLN A 343 22.66 0.76 -4.88
CA GLN A 343 22.23 -0.63 -5.02
C GLN A 343 21.36 -0.99 -3.81
N MET A 344 20.32 -1.83 -3.95
CA MET A 344 19.43 -2.16 -2.83
C MET A 344 20.18 -2.75 -1.63
N GLN A 345 19.71 -2.41 -0.43
CA GLN A 345 20.25 -2.91 0.82
C GLN A 345 19.86 -4.39 1.06
N PRO A 346 20.56 -5.09 1.96
CA PRO A 346 20.09 -6.36 2.52
C PRO A 346 18.69 -6.25 3.15
N TYR A 347 17.80 -7.18 2.85
CA TYR A 347 16.45 -7.24 3.42
C TYR A 347 15.89 -8.66 3.39
N GLY A 348 15.38 -9.14 4.53
CA GLY A 348 14.80 -10.47 4.68
C GLY A 348 15.52 -11.33 5.70
N SER A 349 15.60 -12.64 5.44
CA SER A 349 16.34 -13.60 6.26
C SER A 349 17.78 -13.79 5.75
N ALA A 350 18.71 -14.04 6.67
CA ALA A 350 20.08 -14.45 6.37
C ALA A 350 20.12 -15.95 6.00
N ASP A 351 19.45 -16.29 4.90
CA ASP A 351 19.45 -17.63 4.31
C ASP A 351 20.18 -17.56 2.96
N PRO A 352 21.31 -18.28 2.79
CA PRO A 352 22.04 -18.33 1.52
C PRO A 352 21.21 -18.81 0.32
N ASN A 353 20.11 -19.53 0.54
CA ASN A 353 19.21 -20.03 -0.51
C ASN A 353 18.00 -19.13 -0.76
N ASN A 354 17.80 -18.09 0.05
CA ASN A 354 16.77 -17.09 -0.19
C ASN A 354 17.36 -15.97 -1.07
N VAL A 355 16.83 -15.76 -2.27
CA VAL A 355 17.32 -14.72 -3.19
C VAL A 355 16.90 -13.32 -2.73
N GLY A 356 15.61 -13.13 -2.42
CA GLY A 356 15.07 -11.85 -1.92
C GLY A 356 15.55 -10.64 -2.72
N PHE A 357 16.18 -9.66 -2.07
CA PHE A 357 16.68 -8.45 -2.75
C PHE A 357 17.98 -8.68 -3.56
N ALA A 358 18.51 -9.91 -3.66
CA ALA A 358 19.65 -10.17 -4.53
C ALA A 358 19.31 -9.94 -6.01
N ASP A 359 18.10 -10.29 -6.46
CA ASP A 359 17.64 -10.06 -7.84
C ASP A 359 17.69 -8.58 -8.21
N ILE A 360 17.01 -7.72 -7.46
CA ILE A 360 17.00 -6.28 -7.74
C ILE A 360 18.41 -5.66 -7.68
N ARG A 361 19.28 -6.14 -6.78
CA ARG A 361 20.70 -5.72 -6.73
C ARG A 361 21.47 -6.13 -7.98
N GLN A 362 21.19 -7.33 -8.50
CA GLN A 362 21.81 -7.83 -9.72
C GLN A 362 21.27 -7.12 -10.96
N VAL A 363 19.97 -6.82 -11.04
CA VAL A 363 19.41 -6.02 -12.14
C VAL A 363 19.99 -4.61 -12.13
N GLN A 364 20.18 -4.02 -10.95
CA GLN A 364 20.88 -2.74 -10.78
C GLN A 364 22.33 -2.79 -11.24
N HIS A 365 23.03 -3.89 -10.96
CA HIS A 365 24.39 -4.11 -11.45
C HIS A 365 24.42 -4.25 -12.98
N MET A 366 23.49 -5.03 -13.56
CA MET A 366 23.33 -5.15 -15.01
C MET A 366 23.06 -3.79 -15.66
N PHE A 367 22.13 -2.99 -15.11
CA PHE A 367 21.89 -1.62 -15.56
C PHE A 367 23.17 -0.79 -15.54
N PHE A 368 23.91 -0.80 -14.42
CA PHE A 368 25.14 -0.04 -14.27
C PHE A 368 26.20 -0.43 -15.31
N VAL A 369 26.46 -1.73 -15.51
CA VAL A 369 27.44 -2.23 -16.49
C VAL A 369 27.07 -1.83 -17.91
N ASN A 370 25.78 -1.82 -18.25
CA ASN A 370 25.32 -1.43 -19.60
C ASN A 370 25.31 0.11 -19.81
N ASN A 371 25.34 0.91 -18.74
CA ASN A 371 25.09 2.36 -18.79
C ASN A 371 26.19 3.20 -18.10
N ARG A 372 27.43 2.72 -18.04
CA ARG A 372 28.54 3.26 -17.22
C ARG A 372 28.86 4.75 -17.38
N LYS A 373 28.60 5.34 -18.55
CA LYS A 373 28.97 6.72 -18.84
C LYS A 373 28.18 7.68 -17.95
N ASN A 374 28.90 8.39 -17.08
CA ASN A 374 28.36 9.33 -16.08
C ASN A 374 27.33 8.69 -15.14
N VAL A 375 27.44 7.38 -14.90
CA VAL A 375 26.63 6.63 -13.93
C VAL A 375 27.54 6.03 -12.88
N GLY A 376 27.13 6.07 -11.63
CA GLY A 376 27.83 5.44 -10.50
C GLY A 376 26.85 4.66 -9.63
N MET A 377 27.31 3.51 -9.15
CA MET A 377 26.53 2.62 -8.29
C MET A 377 27.21 2.51 -6.92
N VAL A 378 26.46 2.79 -5.86
CA VAL A 378 26.90 2.65 -4.47
C VAL A 378 26.44 1.30 -3.94
N ILE A 379 27.42 0.43 -3.65
CA ILE A 379 27.19 -0.89 -3.08
C ILE A 379 26.74 -0.76 -1.62
N GLN A 380 25.76 -1.59 -1.24
CA GLN A 380 25.15 -1.61 0.10
C GLN A 380 25.12 -3.00 0.75
N SER A 381 25.64 -4.04 0.10
CA SER A 381 25.59 -5.43 0.61
C SER A 381 26.27 -5.62 1.97
N ASP A 382 27.22 -4.74 2.31
CA ASP A 382 27.95 -4.75 3.57
C ASP A 382 27.26 -3.96 4.69
N ILE A 383 26.09 -3.37 4.44
CA ILE A 383 25.30 -2.66 5.45
C ILE A 383 24.59 -3.72 6.31
N ASN A 384 25.34 -4.25 7.28
CA ASN A 384 24.90 -5.28 8.22
C ASN A 384 23.82 -4.73 9.18
N SER A 385 22.55 -4.77 8.79
CA SER A 385 21.45 -4.20 9.57
C SER A 385 21.31 -4.87 10.95
N ALA A 386 21.07 -4.06 12.00
CA ALA A 386 20.71 -4.57 13.33
C ALA A 386 19.34 -5.28 13.34
N ASN A 387 18.54 -5.05 12.29
CA ASN A 387 17.27 -5.72 12.02
C ASN A 387 17.14 -5.93 10.51
N PRO A 388 17.60 -7.06 9.95
CA PRO A 388 17.53 -7.33 8.51
C PRO A 388 16.09 -7.48 7.98
N GLY A 389 15.11 -7.71 8.87
CA GLY A 389 13.68 -7.66 8.54
C GLY A 389 13.11 -6.23 8.42
N GLY A 390 13.91 -5.20 8.69
CA GLY A 390 13.54 -3.80 8.54
C GLY A 390 13.86 -3.25 7.14
N ILE A 391 12.84 -3.06 6.31
CA ILE A 391 13.00 -2.56 4.93
C ILE A 391 13.57 -1.13 4.86
N HIS A 392 13.48 -0.39 5.96
CA HIS A 392 14.09 0.93 6.14
C HIS A 392 15.33 0.81 7.03
N TYR A 393 16.47 0.49 6.41
CA TYR A 393 17.75 0.31 7.11
C TYR A 393 18.21 1.60 7.81
N TYR A 394 18.80 1.45 9.00
CA TYR A 394 19.17 2.57 9.86
C TYR A 394 20.41 3.34 9.36
N ASN A 395 21.40 2.65 8.80
CA ASN A 395 22.65 3.26 8.33
C ASN A 395 22.50 3.89 6.94
N LYS A 396 22.03 5.13 6.90
CA LYS A 396 22.00 5.97 5.68
C LYS A 396 23.22 6.88 5.53
N LEU A 397 24.08 6.91 6.54
CA LEU A 397 25.30 7.73 6.56
C LEU A 397 26.32 7.19 5.56
N HIS A 398 26.67 5.91 5.63
CA HIS A 398 27.75 5.38 4.80
C HIS A 398 27.43 5.35 3.31
N PRO A 399 26.19 5.03 2.86
CA PRO A 399 25.82 5.20 1.46
C PRO A 399 25.88 6.65 0.97
N GLY A 400 25.52 7.62 1.82
CA GLY A 400 25.64 9.05 1.50
C GLY A 400 27.10 9.47 1.27
N ILE A 401 27.99 9.10 2.18
CA ILE A 401 29.46 9.27 2.04
C ILE A 401 29.95 8.67 0.71
N ARG A 402 29.53 7.44 0.39
CA ARG A 402 29.95 6.74 -0.83
C ARG A 402 29.43 7.43 -2.10
N MET A 403 28.22 7.97 -2.10
CA MET A 403 27.71 8.77 -3.22
C MET A 403 28.55 10.05 -3.40
N ALA A 404 28.98 10.69 -2.31
CA ALA A 404 29.82 11.88 -2.40
C ALA A 404 31.20 11.55 -3.00
N ARG A 405 31.79 10.40 -2.66
CA ARG A 405 33.05 9.94 -3.26
C ARG A 405 32.96 9.80 -4.78
N TRP A 406 31.86 9.28 -5.31
CA TRP A 406 31.62 9.24 -6.76
C TRP A 406 31.65 10.65 -7.37
N ALA A 407 30.94 11.61 -6.77
CA ALA A 407 30.92 12.99 -7.25
C ALA A 407 32.29 13.68 -7.16
N LEU A 408 33.00 13.52 -6.03
CA LEU A 408 34.34 14.03 -5.79
C LEU A 408 35.35 13.53 -6.83
N ASN A 409 35.34 12.23 -7.13
CA ASN A 409 36.24 11.69 -8.14
C ASN A 409 35.83 12.12 -9.56
N LYS A 410 34.56 11.96 -9.94
CA LYS A 410 34.13 12.09 -11.34
C LYS A 410 33.90 13.53 -11.79
N GLN A 411 33.26 14.36 -10.97
CA GLN A 411 32.97 15.76 -11.31
C GLN A 411 34.05 16.71 -10.79
N TYR A 412 34.59 16.46 -9.60
CA TYR A 412 35.54 17.36 -8.96
C TYR A 412 37.00 16.90 -9.06
N LYS A 413 37.26 15.80 -9.78
CA LYS A 413 38.60 15.28 -10.11
C LYS A 413 39.51 15.06 -8.91
N LYS A 414 38.92 14.74 -7.74
CA LYS A 414 39.67 14.35 -6.56
C LYS A 414 40.23 12.94 -6.73
N ASP A 415 41.51 12.78 -6.47
CA ASP A 415 42.17 11.48 -6.50
C ASP A 415 41.88 10.70 -5.21
N ILE A 416 40.69 10.10 -5.17
CA ILE A 416 40.22 9.31 -4.04
C ILE A 416 39.56 8.01 -4.52
N PRO A 417 39.66 6.92 -3.73
CA PRO A 417 38.84 5.74 -3.94
C PRO A 417 37.35 6.05 -3.85
N TYR A 418 36.58 5.65 -4.86
CA TYR A 418 35.16 5.99 -4.97
C TYR A 418 34.22 4.78 -5.15
N THR A 419 34.76 3.62 -5.50
CA THR A 419 34.00 2.37 -5.63
C THR A 419 34.80 1.20 -5.05
N GLY A 420 34.10 0.14 -4.65
CA GLY A 420 34.71 -1.16 -4.36
C GLY A 420 34.97 -1.96 -5.63
N PRO A 421 35.53 -3.18 -5.51
CA PRO A 421 35.79 -4.08 -6.64
C PRO A 421 34.52 -4.34 -7.46
N ILE A 422 34.56 -4.01 -8.75
CA ILE A 422 33.47 -4.30 -9.68
C ILE A 422 33.81 -5.60 -10.39
N TYR A 423 32.93 -6.60 -10.27
CA TYR A 423 33.07 -7.87 -10.97
C TYR A 423 33.23 -7.63 -12.48
N LYS A 424 34.20 -8.31 -13.10
CA LYS A 424 34.48 -8.23 -14.53
C LYS A 424 34.13 -9.52 -15.25
N ASP A 425 34.75 -10.62 -14.83
CA ASP A 425 34.62 -11.93 -15.49
C ASP A 425 35.12 -13.07 -14.59
N TYR A 426 34.85 -14.32 -14.95
CA TYR A 426 35.47 -15.50 -14.35
C TYR A 426 36.03 -16.47 -15.39
N LYS A 427 37.07 -17.22 -15.01
CA LYS A 427 37.65 -18.30 -15.82
C LYS A 427 37.61 -19.61 -15.04
N ILE A 428 37.18 -20.68 -15.69
CA ILE A 428 37.22 -22.04 -15.15
C ILE A 428 38.55 -22.70 -15.53
N GLU A 429 39.22 -23.30 -14.55
CA GLU A 429 40.48 -24.05 -14.70
C GLU A 429 40.35 -25.39 -13.93
N GLY A 430 39.85 -26.43 -14.60
CA GLY A 430 39.49 -27.68 -13.92
C GLY A 430 38.31 -27.46 -12.97
N ASN A 431 38.46 -27.83 -11.70
CA ASN A 431 37.45 -27.62 -10.66
C ASN A 431 37.58 -26.24 -9.95
N LYS A 432 38.47 -25.38 -10.44
CA LYS A 432 38.78 -24.07 -9.86
C LYS A 432 38.17 -22.96 -10.71
N VAL A 433 37.62 -21.93 -10.08
CA VAL A 433 37.16 -20.71 -10.74
C VAL A 433 37.99 -19.51 -10.29
N LEU A 434 38.58 -18.79 -11.25
CA LEU A 434 39.29 -17.53 -11.01
C LEU A 434 38.37 -16.36 -11.37
N VAL A 435 37.95 -15.61 -10.37
CA VAL A 435 37.12 -14.40 -10.52
C VAL A 435 38.03 -13.18 -10.64
N SER A 436 37.73 -12.31 -11.61
CA SER A 436 38.46 -11.08 -11.89
C SER A 436 37.58 -9.84 -11.69
N PHE A 437 38.23 -8.74 -11.33
CA PHE A 437 37.60 -7.44 -11.09
C PHE A 437 38.20 -6.38 -12.02
N GLU A 438 37.49 -5.28 -12.20
CA GLU A 438 38.00 -4.16 -12.97
C GLU A 438 39.19 -3.49 -12.29
N LYS A 439 40.26 -3.27 -13.06
CA LYS A 439 41.53 -2.73 -12.56
C LYS A 439 41.35 -1.40 -11.81
N ASP A 440 40.56 -0.48 -12.35
CA ASP A 440 40.35 0.86 -11.78
C ASP A 440 39.44 0.86 -10.53
N SER A 441 38.89 -0.30 -10.16
CA SER A 441 38.06 -0.47 -8.96
C SER A 441 38.82 -1.04 -7.76
N LEU A 442 40.07 -1.45 -7.96
CA LEU A 442 40.88 -2.18 -6.98
C LEU A 442 41.59 -1.30 -5.97
N PHE A 443 41.91 -0.04 -6.28
CA PHE A 443 42.56 0.91 -5.36
C PHE A 443 43.60 0.29 -4.40
N GLY A 444 44.63 -0.37 -4.97
CA GLY A 444 45.70 -1.04 -4.21
C GLY A 444 45.53 -2.57 -4.04
N GLY A 445 44.44 -3.14 -4.52
CA GLY A 445 44.20 -4.59 -4.56
C GLY A 445 43.02 -5.02 -3.70
N LEU A 446 42.82 -6.33 -3.56
CA LEU A 446 41.74 -6.92 -2.76
C LEU A 446 42.16 -7.14 -1.30
N MET A 447 41.18 -7.17 -0.39
CA MET A 447 41.37 -7.61 0.99
C MET A 447 40.13 -8.33 1.53
N VAL A 448 40.35 -9.21 2.51
CA VAL A 448 39.31 -9.64 3.43
C VAL A 448 39.16 -8.55 4.49
N GLY A 449 37.94 -8.07 4.71
CA GLY A 449 37.70 -6.99 5.65
C GLY A 449 36.35 -7.07 6.33
N SER A 450 36.17 -6.21 7.33
CA SER A 450 34.92 -6.11 8.07
C SER A 450 34.58 -4.66 8.39
N LYS A 451 33.28 -4.40 8.31
CA LYS A 451 32.63 -3.17 8.72
C LYS A 451 32.07 -3.24 10.15
N GLY A 452 31.99 -4.43 10.73
CA GLY A 452 31.23 -4.70 11.95
C GLY A 452 29.72 -4.82 11.71
N LEU A 453 28.96 -5.06 12.78
CA LEU A 453 27.50 -5.18 12.74
C LEU A 453 26.84 -3.85 13.16
N ALA A 454 25.71 -3.46 12.55
CA ALA A 454 25.08 -2.17 12.89
C ALA A 454 24.51 -2.11 14.33
N LYS A 455 24.37 -3.26 15.01
CA LYS A 455 24.04 -3.31 16.45
C LYS A 455 25.18 -2.75 17.31
N GLU A 456 26.42 -2.87 16.84
CA GLU A 456 27.65 -2.45 17.51
C GLU A 456 28.02 -1.00 17.20
N ARG A 457 27.20 -0.26 16.44
CA ARG A 457 27.52 1.12 16.04
C ARG A 457 27.76 2.10 17.18
N LYS A 458 27.27 1.77 18.38
CA LYS A 458 27.46 2.59 19.58
C LYS A 458 28.78 2.27 20.30
N GLU A 459 29.44 1.18 19.91
CA GLU A 459 30.74 0.77 20.44
C GLU A 459 31.84 1.39 19.57
N PRO A 460 32.71 2.25 20.14
CA PRO A 460 33.78 2.89 19.37
C PRO A 460 34.65 1.89 18.62
N GLY A 461 34.88 2.13 17.33
CA GLY A 461 35.76 1.31 16.49
C GLY A 461 35.20 -0.05 16.05
N LYS A 462 34.04 -0.48 16.53
CA LYS A 462 33.42 -1.76 16.12
C LYS A 462 32.70 -1.67 14.78
N PHE A 463 31.98 -0.57 14.55
CA PHE A 463 31.31 -0.31 13.28
C PHE A 463 31.96 0.87 12.54
N VAL A 464 32.49 0.64 11.35
CA VAL A 464 33.43 1.58 10.69
C VAL A 464 33.10 1.84 9.22
N GLU A 465 33.60 2.96 8.68
CA GLU A 465 33.62 3.26 7.25
C GLU A 465 34.87 4.10 6.96
N PRO A 466 35.81 3.66 6.09
CA PRO A 466 35.80 2.42 5.33
C PRO A 466 35.97 1.15 6.21
N ALA A 467 35.73 -0.03 5.63
CA ALA A 467 35.94 -1.31 6.32
C ALA A 467 37.43 -1.55 6.64
N LEU A 468 37.71 -2.25 7.74
CA LEU A 468 39.08 -2.57 8.18
C LEU A 468 39.49 -3.98 7.73
N PRO A 469 40.78 -4.22 7.44
CA PRO A 469 41.26 -5.54 7.05
C PRO A 469 41.15 -6.56 8.20
N THR A 470 40.74 -7.78 7.86
CA THR A 470 40.67 -8.92 8.78
C THR A 470 41.45 -10.12 8.19
N PRO A 471 42.80 -10.05 8.13
CA PRO A 471 43.61 -11.00 7.36
C PRO A 471 43.59 -12.44 7.89
N LYS A 472 43.03 -12.67 9.09
CA LYS A 472 42.86 -14.01 9.67
C LYS A 472 41.53 -14.66 9.26
N ASP A 473 40.58 -13.87 8.75
CA ASP A 473 39.28 -14.37 8.32
C ASP A 473 39.38 -14.96 6.90
N LYS A 474 38.57 -15.98 6.61
CA LYS A 474 38.41 -16.52 5.26
C LYS A 474 37.37 -15.71 4.49
N LEU A 475 37.48 -15.65 3.17
CA LEU A 475 36.41 -15.12 2.33
C LEU A 475 35.12 -15.94 2.51
N ASN A 476 33.98 -15.26 2.51
CA ASN A 476 32.67 -15.88 2.69
C ASN A 476 31.72 -15.54 1.52
N HIS A 477 30.52 -16.15 1.53
CA HIS A 477 29.45 -15.95 0.55
C HIS A 477 29.78 -16.28 -0.90
N PHE A 478 30.85 -17.05 -1.16
CA PHE A 478 31.12 -17.65 -2.45
C PHE A 478 30.42 -19.00 -2.61
N ARG A 479 29.85 -19.23 -3.77
CA ARG A 479 29.25 -20.51 -4.17
C ARG A 479 29.56 -20.81 -5.63
N LEU A 480 29.69 -22.09 -5.95
CA LEU A 480 29.83 -22.59 -7.33
C LEU A 480 28.57 -23.31 -7.76
N CYS A 481 28.20 -23.16 -9.02
CA CYS A 481 27.14 -23.94 -9.65
C CYS A 481 27.75 -25.12 -10.40
N GLY A 482 27.24 -26.33 -10.18
CA GLY A 482 27.66 -27.53 -10.90
C GLY A 482 26.91 -27.74 -12.22
N GLU A 483 27.21 -28.84 -12.92
CA GLU A 483 26.45 -29.28 -14.09
C GLU A 483 25.02 -29.72 -13.75
N ASP A 484 24.73 -30.00 -12.48
CA ASP A 484 23.39 -30.30 -11.98
C ASP A 484 22.54 -29.06 -11.70
N GLU A 485 23.04 -27.89 -12.08
CA GLU A 485 22.43 -26.56 -11.90
C GLU A 485 22.15 -26.19 -10.44
N LYS A 486 22.80 -26.86 -9.47
CA LYS A 486 22.68 -26.53 -8.05
C LYS A 486 23.85 -25.70 -7.56
N TRP A 487 23.57 -24.85 -6.58
CA TRP A 487 24.55 -23.99 -5.93
C TRP A 487 25.15 -24.65 -4.69
N TYR A 488 26.46 -24.77 -4.64
CA TYR A 488 27.21 -25.36 -3.51
C TYR A 488 28.08 -24.31 -2.82
N PRO A 489 28.22 -24.35 -1.47
CA PRO A 489 29.23 -23.57 -0.76
C PRO A 489 30.62 -23.76 -1.36
N ALA A 490 31.40 -22.69 -1.43
CA ALA A 490 32.75 -22.73 -1.98
C ALA A 490 33.75 -22.03 -1.06
N GLU A 491 34.96 -22.58 -0.98
CA GLU A 491 36.09 -21.92 -0.38
C GLU A 491 36.67 -20.90 -1.36
N ALA A 492 37.03 -19.72 -0.86
CA ALA A 492 37.61 -18.67 -1.68
C ALA A 492 38.86 -18.06 -1.03
N LYS A 493 39.85 -17.71 -1.85
CA LYS A 493 41.08 -17.01 -1.42
C LYS A 493 41.52 -15.95 -2.43
N ILE A 494 42.14 -14.88 -1.94
CA ILE A 494 42.69 -13.82 -2.78
C ILE A 494 44.04 -14.27 -3.34
N VAL A 495 44.22 -14.19 -4.66
CA VAL A 495 45.47 -14.50 -5.37
C VAL A 495 45.82 -13.31 -6.26
N GLY A 496 46.64 -12.39 -5.75
CA GLY A 496 46.90 -11.12 -6.41
C GLY A 496 45.63 -10.28 -6.51
N ASP A 497 45.23 -9.95 -7.74
CA ASP A 497 44.00 -9.19 -8.04
C ASP A 497 42.80 -10.09 -8.37
N PHE A 498 42.94 -11.41 -8.22
CA PHE A 498 41.91 -12.41 -8.47
C PHE A 498 41.38 -13.01 -7.16
N VAL A 499 40.18 -13.59 -7.23
CA VAL A 499 39.68 -14.50 -6.20
C VAL A 499 39.60 -15.89 -6.80
N GLU A 500 40.35 -16.82 -6.22
CA GLU A 500 40.28 -18.25 -6.53
C GLU A 500 39.17 -18.89 -5.69
N VAL A 501 38.24 -19.59 -6.33
CA VAL A 501 37.05 -20.22 -5.73
C VAL A 501 37.04 -21.71 -6.09
N ILE A 502 36.89 -22.58 -5.10
CA ILE A 502 36.87 -24.04 -5.25
C ILE A 502 35.76 -24.62 -4.34
N SER A 503 35.05 -25.64 -4.80
CA SER A 503 34.11 -26.41 -3.97
C SER A 503 34.41 -27.90 -4.12
N PRO A 504 34.50 -28.68 -3.02
CA PRO A 504 34.70 -30.12 -3.09
C PRO A 504 33.49 -30.84 -3.70
N ASP A 505 32.30 -30.22 -3.65
CA ASP A 505 31.05 -30.78 -4.16
C ASP A 505 30.84 -30.46 -5.66
N VAL A 506 31.73 -29.68 -6.28
CA VAL A 506 31.61 -29.25 -7.68
C VAL A 506 32.87 -29.61 -8.46
N SER A 507 32.84 -30.73 -9.18
CA SER A 507 33.95 -31.18 -10.04
C SER A 507 34.07 -30.36 -11.32
N ILE A 508 32.95 -29.94 -11.91
CA ILE A 508 32.87 -29.16 -13.15
C ILE A 508 31.98 -27.94 -12.88
N PRO A 509 32.58 -26.78 -12.53
CA PRO A 509 31.81 -25.58 -12.27
C PRO A 509 31.30 -24.96 -13.58
N THR A 510 30.03 -24.61 -13.62
CA THR A 510 29.38 -23.90 -14.73
C THR A 510 29.07 -22.44 -14.36
N GLY A 511 29.04 -22.13 -13.07
CA GLY A 511 28.70 -20.80 -12.56
C GLY A 511 29.37 -20.45 -11.23
N VAL A 512 29.36 -19.17 -10.91
CA VAL A 512 29.92 -18.61 -9.68
C VAL A 512 29.03 -17.48 -9.17
N GLN A 513 28.89 -17.38 -7.85
CA GLN A 513 28.22 -16.27 -7.22
C GLN A 513 28.94 -15.79 -5.97
N TYR A 514 28.79 -14.50 -5.68
CA TYR A 514 29.25 -13.83 -4.47
C TYR A 514 28.13 -12.94 -3.91
N ALA A 515 27.79 -13.14 -2.63
CA ALA A 515 26.85 -12.30 -1.87
C ALA A 515 25.45 -12.14 -2.52
N TYR A 516 25.03 -13.14 -3.31
CA TYR A 516 23.74 -13.21 -3.99
C TYR A 516 22.71 -13.99 -3.14
N SER A 517 22.28 -13.37 -2.06
CA SER A 517 21.21 -13.85 -1.18
C SER A 517 20.48 -12.66 -0.53
N ALA A 518 19.28 -12.82 -0.01
CA ALA A 518 18.45 -11.73 0.51
C ALA A 518 19.20 -10.83 1.53
N VAL A 519 20.00 -11.49 2.38
CA VAL A 519 20.87 -10.87 3.37
C VAL A 519 22.23 -11.58 3.38
N PRO A 520 23.22 -11.10 2.61
CA PRO A 520 24.59 -11.64 2.65
C PRO A 520 25.34 -11.05 3.84
N GLU A 521 24.89 -11.42 5.05
CA GLU A 521 25.38 -10.87 6.31
C GLU A 521 26.90 -11.01 6.41
N GLN A 522 27.59 -9.90 6.67
CA GLN A 522 29.05 -9.84 6.74
C GLN A 522 29.77 -10.28 5.45
N SER A 523 29.20 -10.00 4.27
CA SER A 523 29.96 -10.09 3.01
C SER A 523 31.28 -9.33 3.11
N ASN A 524 32.40 -10.05 2.96
CA ASN A 524 33.71 -9.62 3.47
C ASN A 524 34.80 -9.35 2.41
N LEU A 525 34.45 -9.34 1.12
CA LEU A 525 35.36 -8.94 0.05
C LEU A 525 35.34 -7.42 -0.17
N TYR A 526 36.49 -6.78 0.00
CA TYR A 526 36.71 -5.36 -0.19
C TYR A 526 37.92 -5.11 -1.08
N ASN A 527 38.07 -3.88 -1.60
CA ASN A 527 39.38 -3.39 -2.00
C ASN A 527 40.18 -2.89 -0.79
N LYS A 528 41.48 -2.61 -0.95
CA LYS A 528 42.32 -2.05 0.12
C LYS A 528 41.93 -0.66 0.59
N ALA A 529 41.05 0.04 -0.14
CA ALA A 529 40.40 1.26 0.32
C ALA A 529 39.19 1.03 1.24
N GLY A 530 38.84 -0.24 1.51
CA GLY A 530 37.73 -0.63 2.38
C GLY A 530 36.34 -0.34 1.82
N LEU A 531 36.21 -0.35 0.48
CA LEU A 531 34.93 -0.30 -0.23
C LEU A 531 34.52 -1.71 -0.72
N PRO A 532 33.25 -2.11 -0.53
CA PRO A 532 32.79 -3.49 -0.72
C PRO A 532 32.68 -3.87 -2.19
N ALA A 533 32.98 -5.13 -2.51
CA ALA A 533 32.83 -5.68 -3.85
C ALA A 533 31.37 -5.81 -4.27
N THR A 534 31.09 -5.62 -5.56
CA THR A 534 29.75 -5.76 -6.13
C THR A 534 29.29 -7.22 -6.07
N PRO A 535 28.10 -7.53 -5.54
CA PRO A 535 27.50 -8.87 -5.63
C PRO A 535 27.20 -9.30 -7.07
N PHE A 536 27.30 -10.60 -7.34
CA PHE A 536 27.01 -11.18 -8.65
C PHE A 536 26.64 -12.66 -8.53
N ALA A 537 25.90 -13.17 -9.52
CA ALA A 537 25.63 -14.59 -9.76
C ALA A 537 25.53 -14.84 -11.26
N LEU A 538 26.37 -15.74 -11.78
CA LEU A 538 26.39 -16.08 -13.20
C LEU A 538 26.45 -17.58 -13.41
N ILE A 539 25.79 -18.05 -14.46
CA ILE A 539 25.93 -19.40 -15.02
C ILE A 539 26.27 -19.23 -16.51
N ASN A 540 27.27 -19.95 -16.99
CA ASN A 540 27.74 -19.88 -18.38
C ASN A 540 28.00 -18.43 -18.85
N GLY A 541 28.60 -17.61 -17.98
CA GLY A 541 28.92 -16.20 -18.25
C GLY A 541 27.71 -15.25 -18.33
N LYS A 542 26.50 -15.69 -17.94
CA LYS A 542 25.28 -14.87 -17.99
C LYS A 542 24.70 -14.65 -16.60
N PHE A 543 24.19 -13.44 -16.33
CA PHE A 543 23.44 -13.15 -15.11
C PHE A 543 22.15 -13.98 -15.04
N ILE A 544 21.93 -14.59 -13.88
CA ILE A 544 20.72 -15.35 -13.56
C ILE A 544 19.77 -14.53 -12.68
N PHE A 545 18.48 -14.87 -12.70
CA PHE A 545 17.43 -14.24 -11.89
C PHE A 545 16.38 -15.28 -11.51
N GLU A 546 15.54 -15.03 -10.49
CA GLU A 546 14.48 -15.99 -10.13
C GLU A 546 13.46 -16.22 -11.25
N GLU A 547 13.30 -15.27 -12.17
CA GLU A 547 12.45 -15.42 -13.35
C GLU A 547 12.95 -16.48 -14.36
N ASP A 548 14.21 -16.90 -14.26
CA ASP A 548 14.79 -17.96 -15.09
C ASP A 548 14.44 -19.37 -14.56
N ASP A 549 14.00 -19.47 -13.29
CA ASP A 549 13.61 -20.73 -12.64
C ASP A 549 12.13 -21.04 -12.95
N LEU A 550 11.91 -21.84 -14.00
CA LEU A 550 10.58 -22.21 -14.46
C LEU A 550 9.76 -22.96 -13.41
N GLU A 551 10.40 -23.74 -12.54
CA GLU A 551 9.73 -24.47 -11.46
C GLU A 551 9.23 -23.51 -10.39
N LYS A 552 10.06 -22.55 -9.96
CA LYS A 552 9.62 -21.49 -9.03
C LYS A 552 8.52 -20.63 -9.63
N ALA A 553 8.63 -20.25 -10.91
CA ALA A 553 7.59 -19.51 -11.61
C ALA A 553 6.27 -20.29 -11.67
N ALA A 554 6.33 -21.58 -11.97
CA ALA A 554 5.18 -22.47 -11.99
C ALA A 554 4.59 -22.68 -10.58
N ALA A 555 5.42 -22.86 -9.56
CA ALA A 555 5.02 -23.01 -8.17
C ALA A 555 4.35 -21.73 -7.64
N LEU A 556 4.86 -20.55 -8.02
CA LEU A 556 4.24 -19.26 -7.71
C LEU A 556 2.85 -19.16 -8.37
N LYS A 557 2.75 -19.49 -9.66
CA LYS A 557 1.48 -19.55 -10.38
C LYS A 557 0.49 -20.52 -9.72
N ALA A 558 0.93 -21.71 -9.33
CA ALA A 558 0.11 -22.71 -8.65
C ALA A 558 -0.34 -22.25 -7.24
N LYS A 559 0.56 -21.64 -6.47
CA LYS A 559 0.25 -21.06 -5.14
C LYS A 559 -0.83 -19.99 -5.23
N TYR A 560 -0.80 -19.18 -6.31
CA TYR A 560 -1.79 -18.14 -6.54
C TYR A 560 -3.01 -18.59 -7.35
N ALA A 561 -3.01 -19.80 -7.93
CA ALA A 561 -4.09 -20.32 -8.77
C ALA A 561 -5.44 -20.24 -8.05
N ARG A 562 -5.51 -20.60 -6.76
CA ARG A 562 -6.75 -20.45 -5.94
C ARG A 562 -7.34 -19.02 -5.88
N TRP A 563 -6.55 -18.01 -6.25
CA TRP A 563 -6.93 -16.60 -6.24
C TRP A 563 -7.06 -16.01 -7.65
N THR A 564 -6.32 -16.54 -8.62
CA THR A 564 -6.22 -16.00 -9.98
C THR A 564 -6.90 -16.85 -11.04
N ASP A 565 -6.97 -18.17 -10.83
CA ASP A 565 -7.60 -19.12 -11.73
C ASP A 565 -9.12 -19.14 -11.45
N PRO A 566 -9.96 -18.70 -12.41
CA PRO A 566 -11.40 -18.72 -12.25
C PRO A 566 -11.96 -20.15 -12.13
N ASP A 567 -11.24 -21.16 -12.64
CA ASP A 567 -11.66 -22.56 -12.70
C ASP A 567 -11.04 -23.41 -11.58
N TYR A 568 -10.36 -22.78 -10.62
CA TYR A 568 -9.77 -23.51 -9.49
C TYR A 568 -10.83 -24.34 -8.75
N PRO A 569 -10.58 -25.64 -8.48
CA PRO A 569 -11.52 -26.50 -7.75
C PRO A 569 -11.85 -25.98 -6.35
N ILE A 570 -13.13 -25.77 -6.06
CA ILE A 570 -13.64 -25.26 -4.79
C ILE A 570 -14.57 -26.30 -4.18
N LEU A 571 -14.33 -26.66 -2.92
CA LEU A 571 -15.29 -27.29 -2.03
C LEU A 571 -15.26 -26.58 -0.68
N GLN A 572 -16.31 -25.83 -0.37
CA GLN A 572 -16.48 -25.12 0.88
C GLN A 572 -17.86 -25.42 1.46
N VAL A 573 -17.94 -25.56 2.78
CA VAL A 573 -19.18 -25.62 3.57
C VAL A 573 -19.15 -24.43 4.54
N ALA A 574 -20.33 -23.92 4.90
CA ALA A 574 -20.47 -22.72 5.72
C ALA A 574 -19.62 -22.75 7.01
N GLU A 575 -19.23 -21.56 7.49
CA GLU A 575 -18.03 -21.47 8.32
C GLU A 575 -18.16 -22.02 9.74
N TYR A 576 -19.38 -22.14 10.24
CA TYR A 576 -19.68 -22.75 11.52
C TYR A 576 -19.74 -24.29 11.48
N TYR A 577 -19.76 -24.93 10.30
CA TYR A 577 -19.64 -26.38 10.16
C TYR A 577 -18.18 -26.81 10.39
N ARG A 578 -17.82 -26.93 11.66
CA ARG A 578 -16.52 -27.37 12.19
C ARG A 578 -16.76 -28.41 13.27
N ASP A 579 -15.73 -29.19 13.57
CA ASP A 579 -15.83 -30.20 14.62
C ASP A 579 -16.31 -29.56 15.92
N GLY A 580 -17.23 -30.25 16.59
CA GLY A 580 -17.87 -29.74 17.79
C GLY A 580 -19.10 -28.85 17.56
N VAL A 581 -19.57 -28.64 16.33
CA VAL A 581 -20.74 -27.78 16.06
C VAL A 581 -22.00 -28.27 16.77
N ILE A 582 -22.80 -27.32 17.28
CA ILE A 582 -24.17 -27.58 17.73
C ILE A 582 -25.13 -27.03 16.68
N LEU A 583 -26.05 -27.86 16.21
CA LEU A 583 -27.09 -27.47 15.25
C LEU A 583 -28.44 -27.30 15.96
N GLN A 584 -29.23 -26.35 15.49
CA GLN A 584 -30.53 -26.03 16.09
C GLN A 584 -31.53 -27.18 15.94
N ARG A 585 -32.06 -27.64 17.07
CA ARG A 585 -33.14 -28.63 17.13
C ARG A 585 -34.47 -28.07 16.63
N ASN A 586 -35.38 -28.97 16.25
CA ASN A 586 -36.78 -28.67 15.89
C ASN A 586 -36.91 -27.67 14.73
N GLN A 587 -35.86 -27.55 13.93
CA GLN A 587 -35.80 -26.80 12.68
C GLN A 587 -35.12 -27.65 11.61
N PRO A 588 -35.49 -27.52 10.33
CA PRO A 588 -34.80 -28.21 9.25
C PRO A 588 -33.30 -27.86 9.23
N ILE A 589 -32.44 -28.88 9.15
CA ILE A 589 -30.99 -28.69 9.12
C ILE A 589 -30.56 -28.39 7.68
N ARG A 590 -30.12 -27.15 7.43
CA ARG A 590 -29.66 -26.71 6.10
C ARG A 590 -28.14 -26.71 6.03
N VAL A 591 -27.58 -27.68 5.32
CA VAL A 591 -26.14 -27.71 5.01
C VAL A 591 -25.91 -27.02 3.67
N TRP A 592 -25.00 -26.06 3.61
CA TRP A 592 -24.75 -25.25 2.43
C TRP A 592 -23.30 -24.81 2.32
N GLY A 593 -22.92 -24.38 1.11
CA GLY A 593 -21.60 -23.82 0.85
C GLY A 593 -21.37 -23.51 -0.62
N HIS A 594 -20.09 -23.53 -1.01
CA HIS A 594 -19.65 -23.18 -2.36
C HIS A 594 -18.90 -24.33 -3.03
N ALA A 595 -19.14 -24.51 -4.31
CA ALA A 595 -18.37 -25.37 -5.20
C ALA A 595 -18.51 -24.87 -6.64
N ASN A 596 -17.55 -25.17 -7.52
CA ASN A 596 -17.64 -24.72 -8.92
C ASN A 596 -18.97 -25.17 -9.55
N LYS A 597 -19.55 -24.31 -10.38
CA LYS A 597 -20.75 -24.59 -11.15
C LYS A 597 -20.73 -25.99 -11.73
N GLY A 598 -21.81 -26.72 -11.48
CA GLY A 598 -22.04 -28.04 -12.05
C GLY A 598 -21.38 -29.21 -11.32
N VAL A 599 -20.51 -28.95 -10.34
CA VAL A 599 -19.99 -29.97 -9.43
C VAL A 599 -21.16 -30.66 -8.72
N GLN A 600 -21.21 -31.99 -8.80
CA GLN A 600 -22.08 -32.80 -7.97
C GLN A 600 -21.44 -33.02 -6.60
N LEU A 601 -22.25 -32.92 -5.55
CA LEU A 601 -21.87 -33.20 -4.18
C LEU A 601 -22.76 -34.30 -3.59
N THR A 602 -22.13 -35.21 -2.86
CA THR A 602 -22.80 -36.14 -1.95
C THR A 602 -22.61 -35.61 -0.54
N VAL A 603 -23.71 -35.33 0.15
CA VAL A 603 -23.74 -34.81 1.52
C VAL A 603 -24.43 -35.85 2.40
N SER A 604 -23.69 -36.41 3.34
CA SER A 604 -24.21 -37.40 4.30
C SER A 604 -24.24 -36.78 5.70
N LEU A 605 -25.42 -36.71 6.31
CA LEU A 605 -25.59 -36.34 7.71
C LEU A 605 -26.21 -37.52 8.45
N ASP A 606 -25.42 -38.16 9.31
CA ASP A 606 -25.86 -39.28 10.15
C ASP A 606 -26.55 -40.42 9.34
N GLY A 607 -25.88 -40.89 8.29
CA GLY A 607 -26.37 -41.95 7.40
C GLY A 607 -27.43 -41.51 6.38
N VAL A 608 -28.06 -40.34 6.55
CA VAL A 608 -28.97 -39.78 5.53
C VAL A 608 -28.14 -39.12 4.44
N ILE A 609 -28.28 -39.62 3.21
CA ILE A 609 -27.53 -39.13 2.05
C ILE A 609 -28.43 -38.25 1.18
N LYS A 610 -27.90 -37.08 0.80
CA LYS A 610 -28.48 -36.18 -0.20
C LYS A 610 -27.45 -35.90 -1.28
N LYS A 611 -27.91 -35.80 -2.52
CA LYS A 611 -27.08 -35.35 -3.65
C LYS A 611 -27.56 -34.00 -4.12
N VAL A 612 -26.63 -33.10 -4.44
CA VAL A 612 -26.92 -31.76 -4.95
C VAL A 612 -25.91 -31.39 -6.01
N LYS A 613 -26.29 -30.52 -6.94
CA LYS A 613 -25.40 -29.94 -7.93
C LYS A 613 -25.21 -28.46 -7.61
N ALA A 614 -23.96 -27.99 -7.64
CA ALA A 614 -23.67 -26.56 -7.50
C ALA A 614 -24.31 -25.78 -8.66
N ASN A 615 -24.99 -24.70 -8.31
CA ASN A 615 -25.76 -23.88 -9.24
C ASN A 615 -24.87 -22.90 -10.03
N GLU A 616 -25.51 -22.04 -10.82
CA GLU A 616 -24.86 -21.01 -11.64
C GLU A 616 -24.09 -19.94 -10.84
N LEU A 617 -24.25 -19.91 -9.51
CA LEU A 617 -23.62 -18.96 -8.60
C LEU A 617 -22.48 -19.58 -7.79
N ASP A 618 -22.02 -20.78 -8.17
CA ASP A 618 -21.06 -21.59 -7.42
C ASP A 618 -21.54 -21.90 -5.98
N GLN A 619 -22.85 -22.09 -5.80
CA GLN A 619 -23.48 -22.37 -4.50
C GLN A 619 -24.23 -23.70 -4.51
N TRP A 620 -24.27 -24.37 -3.37
CA TRP A 620 -25.06 -25.58 -3.16
C TRP A 620 -25.69 -25.57 -1.77
N SER A 621 -26.85 -26.21 -1.63
CA SER A 621 -27.48 -26.46 -0.32
C SER A 621 -28.33 -27.72 -0.34
N VAL A 622 -28.42 -28.38 0.80
CA VAL A 622 -29.32 -29.51 1.05
C VAL A 622 -30.01 -29.30 2.39
N SER A 623 -31.28 -29.71 2.46
CA SER A 623 -32.06 -29.69 3.68
C SER A 623 -32.28 -31.11 4.19
N PHE A 624 -32.02 -31.31 5.48
CA PHE A 624 -32.35 -32.52 6.21
C PHE A 624 -33.56 -32.25 7.13
N PRO A 625 -34.35 -33.28 7.47
CA PRO A 625 -35.44 -33.16 8.43
C PRO A 625 -34.97 -32.56 9.76
N SER A 626 -35.89 -31.93 10.48
CA SER A 626 -35.63 -31.48 11.85
C SER A 626 -35.32 -32.67 12.76
N ARG A 627 -34.55 -32.41 13.81
CA ARG A 627 -34.18 -33.40 14.83
C ARG A 627 -34.47 -32.83 16.21
N GLU A 628 -34.86 -33.72 17.12
CA GLU A 628 -34.95 -33.40 18.55
C GLU A 628 -33.56 -33.22 19.17
N ALA A 629 -33.51 -32.66 20.38
CA ALA A 629 -32.27 -32.51 21.11
C ALA A 629 -31.57 -33.86 21.29
N SER A 630 -30.26 -33.91 21.07
CA SER A 630 -29.45 -35.10 21.30
C SER A 630 -28.03 -34.75 21.69
N ILE A 631 -27.53 -35.45 22.71
CA ILE A 631 -26.13 -35.43 23.15
C ILE A 631 -25.28 -36.50 22.45
N GLU A 632 -25.89 -37.34 21.62
CA GLU A 632 -25.18 -38.34 20.83
C GLU A 632 -24.54 -37.66 19.61
N PRO A 633 -23.20 -37.74 19.44
CA PRO A 633 -22.51 -37.05 18.37
C PRO A 633 -22.80 -37.68 17.02
N ILE A 634 -23.14 -36.85 16.03
CA ILE A 634 -23.29 -37.26 14.64
C ILE A 634 -22.15 -36.70 13.76
N THR A 635 -22.08 -37.16 12.52
CA THR A 635 -21.04 -36.74 11.55
C THR A 635 -21.68 -36.24 10.26
N LEU A 636 -21.12 -35.16 9.72
CA LEU A 636 -21.38 -34.64 8.38
C LEU A 636 -20.20 -34.98 7.46
N LYS A 637 -20.45 -35.68 6.36
CA LYS A 637 -19.46 -35.95 5.30
C LYS A 637 -19.89 -35.29 3.99
N LEU A 638 -18.95 -34.67 3.31
CA LEU A 638 -19.11 -34.05 2.01
C LEU A 638 -18.09 -34.66 1.05
N GLU A 639 -18.56 -35.08 -0.12
CA GLU A 639 -17.72 -35.58 -1.20
C GLU A 639 -18.13 -34.86 -2.49
N SER A 640 -17.17 -34.34 -3.24
CA SER A 640 -17.42 -33.69 -4.51
C SER A 640 -16.97 -34.55 -5.69
N SER A 641 -17.67 -34.43 -6.82
CA SER A 641 -17.35 -35.10 -8.09
C SER A 641 -15.97 -34.77 -8.68
N HIS A 642 -15.28 -33.76 -8.15
CA HIS A 642 -13.91 -33.39 -8.53
C HIS A 642 -12.87 -33.83 -7.48
N GLY A 643 -13.22 -34.80 -6.63
CA GLY A 643 -12.28 -35.52 -5.76
C GLY A 643 -11.92 -34.81 -4.45
N PHE A 644 -12.71 -33.82 -4.01
CA PHE A 644 -12.50 -33.17 -2.71
C PHE A 644 -13.48 -33.72 -1.69
N GLU A 645 -12.99 -33.91 -0.47
CA GLU A 645 -13.79 -34.41 0.64
C GLU A 645 -13.64 -33.52 1.86
N ARG A 646 -14.66 -33.52 2.71
CA ARG A 646 -14.65 -32.84 3.99
C ARG A 646 -15.51 -33.58 4.99
N THR A 647 -14.97 -33.80 6.19
CA THR A 647 -15.71 -34.37 7.31
C THR A 647 -15.81 -33.34 8.43
N VAL A 648 -16.96 -33.29 9.08
CA VAL A 648 -17.22 -32.52 10.29
C VAL A 648 -17.78 -33.49 11.33
N SER A 649 -17.07 -33.65 12.43
CA SER A 649 -17.34 -34.65 13.46
C SER A 649 -17.84 -34.01 14.76
N ASP A 650 -18.33 -34.85 15.68
CA ASP A 650 -18.80 -34.41 17.00
C ASP A 650 -19.90 -33.33 16.93
N ILE A 651 -20.88 -33.54 16.06
CA ILE A 651 -22.02 -32.65 15.90
C ILE A 651 -23.10 -33.00 16.94
N LEU A 652 -23.56 -32.03 17.72
CA LEU A 652 -24.70 -32.21 18.64
C LEU A 652 -25.94 -31.47 18.13
N ILE A 653 -27.13 -31.88 18.59
CA ILE A 653 -28.40 -31.22 18.27
C ILE A 653 -28.97 -30.57 19.53
N GLY A 654 -29.18 -29.25 19.52
CA GLY A 654 -29.55 -28.50 20.72
C GLY A 654 -30.10 -27.11 20.41
N ASP A 655 -30.11 -26.22 21.41
CA ASP A 655 -30.50 -24.82 21.22
C ASP A 655 -29.26 -24.00 20.80
N VAL A 656 -29.37 -23.22 19.72
CA VAL A 656 -28.29 -22.37 19.21
C VAL A 656 -28.67 -20.91 19.34
N TRP A 657 -27.93 -20.15 20.16
CA TRP A 657 -28.15 -18.73 20.39
C TRP A 657 -27.14 -17.88 19.63
N TYR A 658 -27.60 -16.85 18.94
CA TYR A 658 -26.71 -15.86 18.32
C TYR A 658 -26.53 -14.65 19.23
N LEU A 659 -25.31 -14.44 19.74
CA LEU A 659 -24.97 -13.38 20.69
C LEU A 659 -24.28 -12.22 19.96
N THR A 660 -24.77 -10.99 20.15
CA THR A 660 -24.23 -9.81 19.47
C THR A 660 -24.38 -8.49 20.23
N GLY A 661 -23.68 -7.45 19.78
CA GLY A 661 -23.62 -6.10 20.34
C GLY A 661 -22.21 -5.78 20.84
N SER A 662 -22.02 -5.89 22.15
CA SER A 662 -20.83 -5.47 22.89
C SER A 662 -19.62 -6.38 22.68
N THR A 663 -18.43 -5.78 22.62
CA THR A 663 -17.15 -6.51 22.59
C THR A 663 -16.84 -7.27 23.89
N LEU A 664 -17.56 -7.00 24.99
CA LEU A 664 -17.48 -7.81 26.20
C LEU A 664 -17.96 -9.25 25.96
N LEU A 665 -18.88 -9.46 25.01
CA LEU A 665 -19.37 -10.80 24.66
C LEU A 665 -18.25 -11.73 24.20
N THR A 666 -17.21 -11.20 23.55
CA THR A 666 -16.09 -12.02 23.06
C THR A 666 -14.82 -11.93 23.93
N SER A 667 -14.79 -11.03 24.92
CA SER A 667 -13.57 -10.72 25.67
C SER A 667 -13.65 -11.03 27.17
N GLU A 668 -14.85 -11.13 27.75
CA GLU A 668 -15.00 -11.48 29.15
C GLU A 668 -15.04 -13.01 29.35
N TRP A 669 -14.22 -13.49 30.29
CA TRP A 669 -14.19 -14.89 30.71
C TRP A 669 -14.92 -15.09 32.04
N PRO A 670 -15.50 -16.27 32.31
CA PRO A 670 -16.23 -16.53 33.56
C PRO A 670 -15.35 -16.50 34.80
N PHE A 671 -14.02 -16.57 34.64
CA PHE A 671 -13.02 -16.43 35.69
C PHE A 671 -11.88 -15.50 35.24
N ASN A 672 -11.07 -15.03 36.20
CA ASN A 672 -9.92 -14.19 35.89
C ASN A 672 -8.70 -15.04 35.52
N ALA A 673 -8.46 -15.25 34.22
CA ALA A 673 -7.34 -16.07 33.73
C ALA A 673 -5.94 -15.52 34.07
N ARG A 674 -5.82 -14.26 34.55
CA ARG A 674 -4.54 -13.69 35.01
C ARG A 674 -4.25 -13.99 36.48
N ASP A 675 -5.28 -14.41 37.22
CA ASP A 675 -5.18 -14.79 38.61
C ASP A 675 -4.93 -16.31 38.68
N LYS A 676 -3.77 -16.70 39.20
CA LYS A 676 -3.35 -18.11 39.31
C LYS A 676 -4.13 -18.87 40.38
N GLU A 677 -4.81 -18.17 41.28
CA GLU A 677 -5.61 -18.74 42.36
C GLU A 677 -7.11 -18.74 42.04
N ALA A 678 -7.51 -18.26 40.84
CA ALA A 678 -8.90 -18.22 40.43
C ALA A 678 -9.50 -19.64 40.36
N ILE A 679 -10.66 -19.82 41.03
CA ILE A 679 -11.42 -21.06 40.97
C ILE A 679 -11.97 -21.23 39.56
N LEU A 680 -11.64 -22.36 38.93
CA LEU A 680 -12.13 -22.68 37.59
C LEU A 680 -13.65 -22.93 37.62
N PRO A 681 -14.40 -22.46 36.62
CA PRO A 681 -15.82 -22.76 36.50
C PRO A 681 -16.08 -24.27 36.32
N LYS A 682 -17.26 -24.73 36.73
CA LYS A 682 -17.70 -26.12 36.56
C LYS A 682 -17.77 -26.47 35.07
N ILE A 683 -17.20 -27.61 34.68
CA ILE A 683 -17.25 -28.08 33.30
C ILE A 683 -18.70 -28.36 32.88
N MET A 684 -19.09 -27.86 31.70
CA MET A 684 -20.40 -28.10 31.08
C MET A 684 -20.20 -28.65 29.65
N PRO A 685 -20.02 -29.97 29.47
CA PRO A 685 -19.53 -30.55 28.21
C PRO A 685 -20.49 -30.39 27.01
N ILE A 686 -21.78 -30.19 27.27
CA ILE A 686 -22.82 -29.95 26.25
C ILE A 686 -23.02 -28.46 25.92
N VAL A 687 -22.19 -27.57 26.48
CA VAL A 687 -22.19 -26.13 26.21
C VAL A 687 -21.01 -25.80 25.32
N ARG A 688 -21.28 -25.24 24.14
CA ARG A 688 -20.24 -24.91 23.15
C ARG A 688 -20.44 -23.53 22.54
N GLU A 689 -19.35 -22.88 22.17
CA GLU A 689 -19.38 -21.54 21.60
C GLU A 689 -18.48 -21.42 20.37
N PHE A 690 -19.02 -20.86 19.29
CA PHE A 690 -18.28 -20.42 18.12
C PHE A 690 -18.04 -18.92 18.21
N CYS A 691 -16.80 -18.53 18.49
CA CYS A 691 -16.41 -17.13 18.65
C CYS A 691 -15.40 -16.70 17.57
N ARG A 692 -15.48 -15.43 17.13
CA ARG A 692 -14.49 -14.81 16.26
C ARG A 692 -13.67 -13.78 17.02
N LYS A 693 -12.35 -13.97 17.10
CA LYS A 693 -11.41 -12.95 17.59
C LYS A 693 -11.10 -11.96 16.47
N THR A 694 -11.94 -10.95 16.26
CA THR A 694 -11.75 -9.95 15.19
C THR A 694 -11.11 -8.65 15.66
N LYS A 695 -10.05 -8.19 14.95
CA LYS A 695 -9.82 -6.76 14.73
C LYS A 695 -10.44 -6.40 13.38
N ALA A 696 -11.35 -5.45 13.36
CA ALA A 696 -11.93 -4.93 12.11
C ALA A 696 -10.81 -4.31 11.27
N SER A 697 -10.49 -4.90 10.12
CA SER A 697 -9.59 -4.26 9.16
C SER A 697 -10.42 -3.31 8.31
N SER A 698 -10.32 -2.01 8.58
CA SER A 698 -10.97 -0.95 7.82
C SER A 698 -10.31 -0.82 6.44
N PHE A 699 -10.92 -1.39 5.40
CA PHE A 699 -10.54 -1.10 4.02
C PHE A 699 -11.61 -0.20 3.37
N PRO A 700 -11.21 0.96 2.79
CA PRO A 700 -12.10 1.94 2.15
C PRO A 700 -12.56 1.53 0.74
N THR A 701 -12.41 0.26 0.37
CA THR A 701 -12.92 -0.33 -0.87
C THR A 701 -13.66 -1.62 -0.49
N PRO A 702 -14.80 -1.96 -1.11
CA PRO A 702 -15.42 -3.28 -0.99
C PRO A 702 -14.58 -4.35 -1.71
N ARG A 703 -13.30 -4.54 -1.31
CA ARG A 703 -12.62 -5.80 -1.59
C ARG A 703 -13.40 -6.85 -0.82
N LYS A 704 -14.02 -7.81 -1.54
CA LYS A 704 -14.68 -9.01 -1.03
C LYS A 704 -14.24 -9.32 0.40
N ARG A 705 -15.00 -8.83 1.39
CA ARG A 705 -14.75 -9.06 2.81
C ARG A 705 -15.20 -10.48 3.10
N ARG A 706 -14.40 -11.45 2.66
CA ARG A 706 -14.61 -12.85 2.99
C ARG A 706 -14.49 -13.00 4.51
N PHE A 707 -15.34 -13.82 5.10
CA PHE A 707 -15.07 -14.37 6.42
C PHE A 707 -13.71 -15.07 6.33
N GLU A 708 -12.69 -14.52 6.99
CA GLU A 708 -11.36 -15.13 6.95
C GLU A 708 -11.35 -16.36 7.86
N THR A 709 -11.30 -17.54 7.25
CA THR A 709 -10.94 -18.80 7.91
C THR A 709 -9.44 -19.01 8.04
N GLY A 710 -8.68 -17.92 8.08
CA GLY A 710 -7.23 -17.88 7.89
C GLY A 710 -6.45 -18.99 8.62
N SER A 711 -5.36 -19.44 7.99
CA SER A 711 -4.34 -20.28 8.60
C SER A 711 -3.59 -19.55 9.72
N GLY A 712 -3.22 -20.27 10.78
CA GLY A 712 -2.44 -19.74 11.91
C GLY A 712 -3.22 -19.67 13.23
N LYS A 713 -2.82 -18.75 14.12
CA LYS A 713 -3.28 -18.60 15.52
C LYS A 713 -4.76 -18.19 15.70
N TYR A 714 -5.49 -17.87 14.62
CA TYR A 714 -6.82 -17.24 14.67
C TYR A 714 -7.94 -18.04 13.98
N ARG A 715 -7.80 -19.36 13.84
CA ARG A 715 -8.89 -20.21 13.30
C ARG A 715 -10.12 -20.17 14.21
N SER A 716 -11.29 -19.84 13.66
CA SER A 716 -12.58 -20.04 14.35
C SER A 716 -12.90 -21.53 14.45
N HIS A 717 -13.18 -22.01 15.66
CA HIS A 717 -13.63 -23.36 15.98
C HIS A 717 -14.66 -23.29 17.11
N TRP A 718 -15.38 -24.40 17.35
CA TRP A 718 -16.25 -24.52 18.52
C TRP A 718 -15.39 -24.77 19.76
N LEU A 719 -15.60 -23.96 20.78
CA LEU A 719 -15.01 -24.07 22.11
C LEU A 719 -15.98 -24.81 23.02
N THR A 720 -15.50 -25.70 23.87
CA THR A 720 -16.29 -26.34 24.91
C THR A 720 -16.20 -25.54 26.20
N ALA A 721 -17.22 -25.58 27.06
CA ALA A 721 -17.15 -25.01 28.41
C ALA A 721 -16.31 -25.89 29.35
N ASP A 722 -15.03 -26.04 28.99
CA ASP A 722 -13.98 -26.75 29.72
C ASP A 722 -12.73 -25.86 29.81
N TYR A 723 -12.43 -25.43 31.03
CA TYR A 723 -11.36 -24.49 31.34
C TYR A 723 -10.10 -25.19 31.87
N ALA A 724 -10.03 -26.53 31.81
CA ALA A 724 -8.85 -27.28 32.24
C ALA A 724 -7.63 -27.10 31.32
N LYS A 725 -7.83 -26.56 30.11
CA LYS A 725 -6.77 -26.27 29.12
C LYS A 725 -6.64 -24.77 28.89
N GLU A 726 -5.41 -24.30 28.76
CA GLU A 726 -5.11 -22.89 28.48
C GLU A 726 -5.72 -22.45 27.12
N ASN A 727 -6.36 -21.28 27.09
CA ASN A 727 -7.08 -20.75 25.92
C ASN A 727 -8.27 -21.61 25.42
N ASN A 728 -8.79 -22.51 26.26
CA ASN A 728 -10.03 -23.25 26.02
C ASN A 728 -11.13 -22.76 26.97
N GLY A 729 -12.39 -22.87 26.56
CA GLY A 729 -13.53 -22.36 27.34
C GLY A 729 -14.47 -21.48 26.54
N VAL A 730 -15.68 -21.26 27.07
CA VAL A 730 -16.66 -20.32 26.51
C VAL A 730 -16.63 -18.98 27.27
N THR A 731 -17.23 -17.94 26.69
CA THR A 731 -17.29 -16.59 27.25
C THR A 731 -18.16 -16.56 28.52
N ALA A 732 -17.97 -15.52 29.33
CA ALA A 732 -18.71 -15.33 30.58
C ALA A 732 -20.23 -15.34 30.36
N PHE A 733 -20.69 -14.72 29.27
CA PHE A 733 -22.10 -14.67 28.92
C PHE A 733 -22.65 -16.06 28.58
N ALA A 734 -22.01 -16.75 27.64
CA ALA A 734 -22.43 -18.09 27.22
C ALA A 734 -22.48 -19.06 28.42
N TYR A 735 -21.49 -18.98 29.31
CA TYR A 735 -21.42 -19.80 30.52
C TYR A 735 -22.57 -19.52 31.49
N GLU A 736 -22.76 -18.26 31.92
CA GLU A 736 -23.80 -17.93 32.92
C GLU A 736 -25.21 -18.08 32.34
N PHE A 737 -25.42 -17.77 31.07
CA PHE A 737 -26.70 -17.94 30.37
C PHE A 737 -27.09 -19.43 30.33
N ALA A 738 -26.20 -20.31 29.86
CA ALA A 738 -26.45 -21.75 29.80
C ALA A 738 -26.68 -22.36 31.19
N LYS A 739 -25.86 -21.96 32.16
CA LYS A 739 -25.97 -22.39 33.56
C LYS A 739 -27.31 -21.98 34.18
N THR A 740 -27.79 -20.79 33.87
CA THR A 740 -29.06 -20.26 34.40
C THR A 740 -30.26 -20.95 33.78
N LEU A 741 -30.25 -21.13 32.45
CA LEU A 741 -31.26 -21.90 31.73
C LEU A 741 -31.38 -23.34 32.26
N ASN A 742 -30.24 -23.96 32.57
CA ASN A 742 -30.16 -25.30 33.19
C ASN A 742 -31.07 -26.33 32.50
N ARG A 743 -30.90 -26.53 31.18
CA ARG A 743 -31.70 -27.46 30.38
C ARG A 743 -31.03 -28.85 30.32
N PRO A 744 -31.45 -29.84 31.12
CA PRO A 744 -30.79 -31.14 31.14
C PRO A 744 -30.97 -31.88 29.82
N GLY A 745 -29.90 -32.49 29.31
CA GLY A 745 -29.93 -33.27 28.06
C GLY A 745 -30.10 -32.47 26.77
N ILE A 746 -30.16 -31.14 26.84
CA ILE A 746 -30.27 -30.27 25.67
C ILE A 746 -28.96 -29.49 25.50
N PRO A 747 -28.12 -29.84 24.51
CA PRO A 747 -26.93 -29.06 24.18
C PRO A 747 -27.25 -27.58 23.98
N GLN A 748 -26.36 -26.69 24.43
CA GLN A 748 -26.49 -25.24 24.28
C GLN A 748 -25.31 -24.72 23.46
N GLY A 749 -25.60 -24.30 22.23
CA GLY A 749 -24.66 -23.69 21.31
C GLY A 749 -24.76 -22.17 21.33
N PHE A 750 -23.62 -21.49 21.26
CA PHE A 750 -23.55 -20.03 21.16
C PHE A 750 -22.73 -19.64 19.95
N ILE A 751 -23.21 -18.68 19.18
CA ILE A 751 -22.44 -18.06 18.11
C ILE A 751 -22.29 -16.60 18.46
N THR A 752 -21.07 -16.23 18.83
CA THR A 752 -20.79 -14.95 19.45
C THR A 752 -19.99 -14.08 18.52
N MET A 753 -20.64 -13.01 18.05
CA MET A 753 -20.06 -12.02 17.15
C MET A 753 -20.20 -10.65 17.80
N SER A 754 -19.12 -9.89 17.86
CA SER A 754 -19.15 -8.54 18.44
C SER A 754 -18.43 -7.54 17.56
N SER A 755 -18.90 -6.30 17.57
CA SER A 755 -18.24 -5.18 16.89
C SER A 755 -18.47 -3.88 17.66
N GLY A 756 -17.61 -2.89 17.39
CA GLY A 756 -17.60 -1.63 18.14
C GLY A 756 -16.55 -1.64 19.24
N SER A 757 -15.39 -1.03 18.97
CA SER A 757 -14.32 -0.84 19.96
C SER A 757 -14.34 0.60 20.44
N GLY A 758 -14.61 0.84 21.73
CA GLY A 758 -14.54 2.18 22.32
C GLY A 758 -13.14 2.81 22.20
N GLY A 759 -13.07 4.15 22.14
CA GLY A 759 -11.83 4.93 22.07
C GLY A 759 -11.77 5.95 20.92
N ARG A 760 -10.65 6.68 20.80
CA ARG A 760 -10.46 7.83 19.88
C ARG A 760 -10.65 7.55 18.37
N ASN A 761 -10.63 6.28 17.94
CA ASN A 761 -10.85 5.86 16.55
C ASN A 761 -12.02 4.86 16.43
N GLY A 762 -12.98 4.91 17.36
CA GLY A 762 -14.01 3.88 17.53
C GLY A 762 -14.93 3.71 16.33
N GLN A 763 -15.02 2.46 15.86
CA GLN A 763 -15.99 2.07 14.85
C GLN A 763 -17.39 2.01 15.49
N LEU A 764 -18.38 2.67 14.92
CA LEU A 764 -19.78 2.52 15.35
C LEU A 764 -20.36 1.22 14.78
N SER A 765 -21.26 0.59 15.53
CA SER A 765 -21.90 -0.66 15.13
C SER A 765 -23.32 -0.74 15.67
N SER A 766 -24.11 0.24 15.26
CA SER A 766 -25.52 0.41 15.61
C SER A 766 -26.37 -0.75 15.08
N PRO A 767 -27.59 -1.01 15.60
CA PRO A 767 -28.41 -2.13 15.15
C PRO A 767 -28.65 -2.12 13.64
N LEU A 768 -28.80 -0.95 13.01
CA LEU A 768 -29.00 -0.82 11.56
C LEU A 768 -27.80 -1.36 10.74
N SER A 769 -26.58 -1.30 11.29
CA SER A 769 -25.40 -1.91 10.67
C SER A 769 -25.42 -3.44 10.68
N TRP A 770 -26.16 -4.06 11.62
CA TRP A 770 -26.33 -5.51 11.76
C TRP A 770 -27.52 -6.06 10.96
N THR A 771 -28.34 -5.19 10.40
CA THR A 771 -29.51 -5.58 9.59
C THR A 771 -29.08 -5.99 8.18
N SER A 772 -29.71 -7.04 7.65
CA SER A 772 -29.48 -7.50 6.28
C SER A 772 -29.97 -6.49 5.23
N TYR A 773 -29.43 -6.56 4.01
CA TYR A 773 -29.91 -5.76 2.88
C TYR A 773 -31.42 -5.90 2.67
N LYS A 774 -31.97 -7.12 2.79
CA LYS A 774 -33.40 -7.37 2.65
C LYS A 774 -34.23 -6.68 3.73
N GLY A 775 -33.71 -6.63 4.96
CA GLY A 775 -34.34 -5.94 6.08
C GLY A 775 -34.36 -4.41 5.94
N VAL A 776 -33.43 -3.83 5.16
CA VAL A 776 -33.33 -2.37 5.01
C VAL A 776 -33.79 -1.82 3.66
N LYS A 777 -33.83 -2.64 2.60
CA LYS A 777 -34.13 -2.16 1.22
C LYS A 777 -35.50 -1.50 1.06
N SER A 778 -36.47 -1.82 1.91
CA SER A 778 -37.84 -1.27 1.86
C SER A 778 -38.08 -0.13 2.85
N ILE A 779 -37.07 0.29 3.62
CA ILE A 779 -37.20 1.36 4.60
C ILE A 779 -37.34 2.69 3.87
N LYS A 780 -38.36 3.47 4.25
CA LYS A 780 -38.63 4.81 3.70
C LYS A 780 -38.44 5.92 4.74
N ASN A 781 -37.91 5.60 5.93
CA ASN A 781 -37.69 6.61 6.96
C ASN A 781 -36.67 7.66 6.46
N LEU A 782 -37.07 8.93 6.49
CA LEU A 782 -36.24 10.06 6.03
C LEU A 782 -34.96 10.20 6.85
N GLU A 783 -34.99 9.85 8.14
CA GLU A 783 -33.83 9.93 9.06
C GLU A 783 -32.66 9.05 8.58
N PHE A 784 -32.94 7.92 7.94
CA PHE A 784 -31.92 6.99 7.45
C PHE A 784 -31.58 7.15 5.97
N LYS A 785 -32.21 8.07 5.26
CA LYS A 785 -32.12 8.16 3.79
C LYS A 785 -30.68 8.27 3.30
N THR A 786 -29.89 9.21 3.82
CA THR A 786 -28.51 9.43 3.37
C THR A 786 -27.63 8.19 3.58
N ARG A 787 -27.80 7.50 4.71
CA ARG A 787 -27.10 6.25 5.04
C ARG A 787 -27.54 5.09 4.14
N LEU A 788 -28.82 5.03 3.78
CA LEU A 788 -29.37 4.05 2.85
C LEU A 788 -28.95 4.31 1.40
N ASP A 789 -28.85 5.57 0.97
CA ASP A 789 -28.37 5.92 -0.37
C ASP A 789 -26.90 5.46 -0.55
N GLU A 790 -26.05 5.64 0.46
CA GLU A 790 -24.69 5.09 0.50
C GLU A 790 -24.67 3.55 0.47
N LEU A 791 -25.61 2.89 1.16
CA LEU A 791 -25.78 1.44 1.03
C LEU A 791 -26.13 1.06 -0.41
N PHE A 792 -27.14 1.71 -0.99
CA PHE A 792 -27.67 1.39 -2.30
C PHE A 792 -26.66 1.64 -3.42
N LEU A 793 -25.73 2.57 -3.25
CA LEU A 793 -24.58 2.75 -4.14
C LEU A 793 -23.72 1.47 -4.26
N GLN A 794 -23.70 0.58 -3.25
CA GLN A 794 -22.99 -0.71 -3.30
C GLN A 794 -23.74 -1.79 -4.08
N PHE A 795 -25.03 -1.60 -4.36
CA PHE A 795 -25.87 -2.55 -5.08
C PHE A 795 -26.05 -2.03 -6.50
N PRO A 796 -25.34 -2.59 -7.50
CA PRO A 796 -25.31 -2.01 -8.82
C PRO A 796 -26.72 -1.88 -9.43
N GLY A 797 -27.64 -2.81 -9.16
CA GLY A 797 -29.01 -2.75 -9.67
C GLY A 797 -29.90 -1.66 -9.06
N SER A 798 -29.46 -0.91 -8.05
CA SER A 798 -30.28 0.12 -7.42
C SER A 798 -30.38 1.39 -8.26
N ASP A 799 -31.48 2.14 -8.13
CA ASP A 799 -31.66 3.44 -8.80
C ASP A 799 -30.54 4.43 -8.46
N ILE A 800 -30.05 4.40 -7.22
CA ILE A 800 -28.94 5.23 -6.76
C ILE A 800 -27.65 4.89 -7.51
N ALA A 801 -27.30 3.60 -7.62
CA ALA A 801 -26.10 3.17 -8.32
C ALA A 801 -26.19 3.42 -9.84
N ILE A 802 -27.36 3.20 -10.45
CA ILE A 802 -27.61 3.47 -11.88
C ILE A 802 -27.46 4.96 -12.20
N SER A 803 -28.01 5.84 -11.34
CA SER A 803 -27.86 7.29 -11.46
C SER A 803 -26.40 7.72 -11.29
N ALA A 804 -25.72 7.19 -10.26
CA ALA A 804 -24.32 7.47 -9.99
C ALA A 804 -23.40 7.04 -11.15
N LEU A 805 -23.64 5.87 -11.76
CA LEU A 805 -22.92 5.43 -12.95
C LEU A 805 -23.12 6.39 -14.13
N SER A 806 -24.37 6.79 -14.37
CA SER A 806 -24.70 7.69 -15.48
C SER A 806 -24.01 9.04 -15.32
N LYS A 807 -24.01 9.58 -14.09
CA LYS A 807 -23.27 10.79 -13.72
C LYS A 807 -21.76 10.60 -13.94
N HIS A 808 -21.19 9.50 -13.46
CA HIS A 808 -19.76 9.20 -13.61
C HIS A 808 -19.33 9.12 -15.08
N ILE A 809 -20.10 8.46 -15.93
CA ILE A 809 -19.82 8.39 -17.38
C ILE A 809 -19.79 9.81 -17.97
N ASN A 810 -20.72 10.69 -17.57
CA ASN A 810 -20.75 12.07 -18.04
C ASN A 810 -19.57 12.89 -17.51
N GLU A 811 -19.17 12.70 -16.25
CA GLU A 811 -17.98 13.34 -15.67
C GLU A 811 -16.70 12.93 -16.42
N VAL A 812 -16.52 11.64 -16.70
CA VAL A 812 -15.36 11.15 -17.46
C VAL A 812 -15.40 11.63 -18.91
N ARG A 813 -16.58 11.69 -19.55
CA ARG A 813 -16.74 12.30 -20.88
C ARG A 813 -16.35 13.77 -20.88
N ASN A 814 -16.82 14.55 -19.90
CA ASN A 814 -16.46 15.95 -19.75
C ASN A 814 -14.94 16.12 -19.55
N PHE A 815 -14.33 15.27 -18.73
CA PHE A 815 -12.87 15.21 -18.59
C PHE A 815 -12.15 14.98 -19.94
N THR A 816 -12.61 14.02 -20.74
CA THR A 816 -12.01 13.78 -22.07
C THR A 816 -12.25 14.93 -23.05
N GLN A 817 -13.42 15.58 -22.98
CA GLN A 817 -13.77 16.74 -23.82
C GLN A 817 -12.92 17.95 -23.49
N ILE A 818 -12.72 18.26 -22.20
CA ILE A 818 -11.85 19.36 -21.75
C ILE A 818 -10.45 19.20 -22.36
N ILE A 819 -9.87 18.00 -22.27
CA ILE A 819 -8.53 17.73 -22.81
C ILE A 819 -8.50 17.87 -24.34
N SER A 820 -9.48 17.30 -25.05
CA SER A 820 -9.54 17.34 -26.52
C SER A 820 -9.74 18.76 -27.05
N SER A 821 -10.65 19.55 -26.46
CA SER A 821 -10.92 20.93 -26.87
C SER A 821 -9.74 21.87 -26.58
N ALA A 822 -8.98 21.60 -25.52
CA ALA A 822 -7.79 22.39 -25.19
C ALA A 822 -6.69 22.30 -26.27
N LEU A 823 -6.62 21.19 -27.02
CA LEU A 823 -5.70 21.05 -28.15
C LEU A 823 -6.06 21.99 -29.32
N GLU A 824 -7.35 22.23 -29.58
CA GLU A 824 -7.82 23.06 -30.70
C GLU A 824 -7.38 24.53 -30.57
N ILE A 825 -7.19 24.99 -29.34
CA ILE A 825 -6.72 26.35 -29.02
C ILE A 825 -5.23 26.40 -28.64
N ASN A 826 -4.49 25.31 -28.83
CA ASN A 826 -3.07 25.17 -28.44
C ASN A 826 -2.82 25.55 -26.96
N ALA A 827 -3.72 25.11 -26.07
CA ALA A 827 -3.64 25.37 -24.65
C ALA A 827 -2.44 24.67 -23.99
N ASP A 828 -2.03 25.22 -22.86
CA ASP A 828 -0.98 24.67 -22.01
C ASP A 828 -1.42 23.37 -21.33
N TYR A 829 -0.63 22.31 -21.47
CA TYR A 829 -0.91 21.01 -20.86
C TYR A 829 -0.89 21.03 -19.34
N SER A 830 -0.27 22.02 -18.70
CA SER A 830 -0.34 22.14 -17.24
C SER A 830 -1.70 22.58 -16.72
N GLU A 831 -2.57 23.12 -17.58
CA GLU A 831 -3.96 23.47 -17.21
C GLU A 831 -4.91 22.26 -17.35
N PHE A 832 -4.41 21.11 -17.83
CA PHE A 832 -5.23 19.92 -17.98
C PHE A 832 -5.54 19.32 -16.60
N PRO A 833 -6.73 18.69 -16.43
CA PRO A 833 -7.06 18.04 -15.17
C PRO A 833 -6.02 16.97 -14.80
N LEU A 834 -5.62 16.96 -13.53
CA LEU A 834 -4.52 16.12 -13.03
C LEU A 834 -4.81 14.61 -13.14
N GLN A 835 -6.08 14.22 -13.03
CA GLN A 835 -6.54 12.83 -13.05
C GLN A 835 -7.98 12.76 -13.58
N ALA A 836 -8.38 11.59 -14.07
CA ALA A 836 -9.79 11.37 -14.43
C ALA A 836 -10.66 11.28 -13.15
N PRO A 837 -11.95 11.64 -13.24
CA PRO A 837 -12.90 11.48 -12.14
C PRO A 837 -12.89 10.05 -11.61
N SER A 838 -12.87 9.90 -10.28
CA SER A 838 -12.95 8.59 -9.65
C SER A 838 -14.39 8.10 -9.63
N PHE A 839 -14.58 6.80 -9.80
CA PHE A 839 -15.91 6.20 -9.68
C PHE A 839 -16.49 6.43 -8.27
N PRO A 840 -17.78 6.75 -8.14
CA PRO A 840 -18.42 6.95 -6.85
C PRO A 840 -18.40 5.66 -6.02
N GLU A 841 -17.92 5.74 -4.79
CA GLU A 841 -17.81 4.59 -3.89
C GLU A 841 -18.43 4.93 -2.53
N ALA A 842 -19.20 3.99 -1.99
CA ALA A 842 -19.88 4.16 -0.72
C ALA A 842 -18.92 4.41 0.44
N GLY A 843 -19.26 5.34 1.32
CA GLY A 843 -18.49 5.68 2.52
C GLY A 843 -17.24 6.52 2.25
N LYS A 844 -17.13 7.08 1.05
CA LYS A 844 -16.13 8.11 0.71
C LYS A 844 -16.72 9.53 0.70
N SER A 845 -18.00 9.70 1.02
CA SER A 845 -18.58 11.01 1.26
C SER A 845 -18.14 11.57 2.61
N GLU A 846 -18.10 12.90 2.72
CA GLU A 846 -17.78 13.58 3.99
C GLU A 846 -18.95 13.50 4.99
N SER A 847 -20.16 13.21 4.52
CA SER A 847 -21.40 13.25 5.30
C SER A 847 -21.77 11.93 5.97
N VAL A 848 -21.28 10.79 5.48
CA VAL A 848 -21.57 9.46 6.04
C VAL A 848 -20.29 8.69 6.26
N ARG A 849 -20.01 8.37 7.52
CA ARG A 849 -18.85 7.53 7.85
C ARG A 849 -19.05 6.11 7.31
N SER A 850 -18.00 5.53 6.74
CA SER A 850 -18.07 4.19 6.13
C SER A 850 -18.58 3.08 7.09
N ASP A 851 -18.37 3.22 8.39
CA ASP A 851 -18.79 2.28 9.43
C ASP A 851 -20.24 2.48 9.90
N THR A 852 -20.89 3.58 9.52
CA THR A 852 -22.29 3.86 9.85
C THR A 852 -23.25 3.49 8.72
N ILE A 853 -22.71 3.09 7.56
CA ILE A 853 -23.48 2.54 6.46
C ILE A 853 -24.21 1.26 6.93
N PRO A 854 -25.53 1.13 6.70
CA PRO A 854 -26.29 -0.06 7.09
C PRO A 854 -25.70 -1.33 6.48
N THR A 855 -26.03 -2.50 7.05
CA THR A 855 -25.48 -3.80 6.60
C THR A 855 -23.96 -3.96 6.78
N TYR A 856 -23.19 -2.92 7.16
CA TYR A 856 -21.74 -3.01 7.32
C TYR A 856 -21.36 -4.18 8.21
N THR A 857 -21.99 -4.30 9.37
CA THR A 857 -21.70 -5.34 10.36
C THR A 857 -22.31 -6.68 9.97
N TYR A 858 -23.52 -6.67 9.43
CA TYR A 858 -24.20 -7.84 8.89
C TYR A 858 -23.31 -8.64 7.92
N ASN A 859 -22.70 -7.95 6.96
CA ASN A 859 -21.95 -8.58 5.87
C ASN A 859 -20.80 -9.47 6.34
N TRP A 860 -20.23 -9.23 7.52
CA TRP A 860 -19.10 -10.01 8.03
C TRP A 860 -19.39 -10.79 9.31
N CYS A 861 -20.39 -10.38 10.11
CA CYS A 861 -20.79 -11.12 11.31
C CYS A 861 -21.84 -12.18 11.02
N VAL A 862 -22.81 -11.87 10.15
CA VAL A 862 -24.07 -12.62 10.03
C VAL A 862 -24.16 -13.31 8.68
N SER A 863 -23.99 -12.57 7.57
CA SER A 863 -24.15 -13.09 6.21
C SER A 863 -23.36 -14.37 5.90
N PRO A 864 -22.13 -14.57 6.38
CA PRO A 864 -21.38 -15.82 6.13
C PRO A 864 -21.92 -17.04 6.87
N LEU A 865 -22.83 -16.84 7.83
CA LEU A 865 -23.44 -17.88 8.64
C LEU A 865 -24.86 -18.21 8.17
N THR A 866 -25.52 -17.34 7.41
CA THR A 866 -26.89 -17.55 6.96
C THR A 866 -26.95 -18.22 5.58
N PRO A 867 -27.83 -19.23 5.37
CA PRO A 867 -28.86 -19.68 6.29
C PRO A 867 -28.34 -20.54 7.45
N MET A 868 -28.88 -20.30 8.63
CA MET A 868 -28.64 -21.08 9.84
C MET A 868 -29.87 -20.90 10.72
N ALA A 869 -30.32 -21.98 11.36
CA ALA A 869 -31.41 -21.89 12.32
C ALA A 869 -30.84 -21.55 13.71
N VAL A 870 -31.59 -20.77 14.48
CA VAL A 870 -31.27 -20.32 15.84
C VAL A 870 -32.49 -20.48 16.76
N SER A 871 -32.24 -20.75 18.03
CA SER A 871 -33.25 -20.72 19.10
C SER A 871 -33.66 -19.28 19.43
N GLY A 872 -32.80 -18.31 19.12
CA GLY A 872 -33.05 -16.89 19.31
C GLY A 872 -31.79 -16.05 19.14
N VAL A 873 -31.98 -14.73 19.16
CA VAL A 873 -30.92 -13.73 19.04
C VAL A 873 -30.88 -12.89 20.30
N ILE A 874 -29.67 -12.64 20.79
CA ILE A 874 -29.43 -11.87 22.01
C ILE A 874 -28.59 -10.65 21.68
N TRP A 875 -29.10 -9.46 22.00
CA TRP A 875 -28.45 -8.18 21.77
C TRP A 875 -28.08 -7.49 23.08
N VAL A 876 -26.78 -7.35 23.34
CA VAL A 876 -26.26 -6.62 24.52
C VAL A 876 -25.43 -5.44 24.04
N PRO A 877 -25.97 -4.21 24.02
CA PRO A 877 -25.25 -3.07 23.46
C PRO A 877 -24.12 -2.59 24.40
N SER A 878 -23.08 -2.04 23.79
CA SER A 878 -22.15 -1.09 24.43
C SER A 878 -22.46 0.33 23.95
N GLU A 879 -21.75 1.33 24.48
CA GLU A 879 -21.81 2.72 24.00
C GLU A 879 -21.67 2.81 22.47
N SER A 880 -20.74 2.04 21.89
CA SER A 880 -20.48 2.03 20.44
C SER A 880 -21.59 1.38 19.59
N ASN A 881 -22.57 0.73 20.23
CA ASN A 881 -23.71 0.10 19.56
C ASN A 881 -24.98 0.96 19.62
N ILE A 882 -24.97 2.13 20.25
CA ILE A 882 -26.14 3.02 20.27
C ILE A 882 -26.33 3.72 18.92
N GLY A 883 -25.24 3.98 18.19
CA GLY A 883 -25.27 4.69 16.91
C GLY A 883 -24.80 6.13 17.03
N GLU A 884 -24.93 6.89 15.94
CA GLU A 884 -24.53 8.31 15.90
C GLU A 884 -25.51 9.20 16.68
N ASP A 885 -26.81 8.89 16.59
CA ASP A 885 -27.88 9.57 17.31
C ASP A 885 -28.62 8.55 18.20
N SER A 886 -28.64 8.79 19.51
CA SER A 886 -29.32 7.92 20.46
C SER A 886 -30.84 7.91 20.32
N SER A 887 -31.42 8.94 19.69
CA SER A 887 -32.85 9.04 19.45
C SER A 887 -33.35 8.11 18.32
N ASP A 888 -32.43 7.65 17.47
CA ASP A 888 -32.65 6.70 16.38
C ASP A 888 -32.52 5.23 16.82
N TYR A 889 -31.80 4.98 17.92
CA TYR A 889 -31.45 3.62 18.39
C TYR A 889 -32.66 2.68 18.47
N ALA A 890 -33.78 3.18 18.99
CA ALA A 890 -35.01 2.40 19.11
C ALA A 890 -35.54 1.94 17.75
N ALA A 891 -35.62 2.87 16.78
CA ALA A 891 -36.07 2.57 15.43
C ALA A 891 -35.11 1.60 14.73
N GLU A 892 -33.79 1.80 14.90
CA GLU A 892 -32.80 0.87 14.36
C GLU A 892 -32.94 -0.54 14.94
N LEU A 893 -33.17 -0.66 16.25
CA LEU A 893 -33.31 -1.97 16.91
C LEU A 893 -34.62 -2.67 16.52
N GLU A 894 -35.71 -1.92 16.33
CA GLU A 894 -36.97 -2.44 15.79
C GLU A 894 -36.78 -2.99 14.37
N ILE A 895 -36.07 -2.25 13.51
CA ILE A 895 -35.71 -2.68 12.16
C ILE A 895 -34.87 -3.97 12.21
N TYR A 896 -33.86 -4.01 13.07
CA TYR A 896 -33.00 -5.17 13.24
C TYR A 896 -33.81 -6.40 13.66
N ALA A 897 -34.61 -6.28 14.73
CA ALA A 897 -35.43 -7.37 15.27
C ALA A 897 -36.45 -7.89 14.24
N LYS A 898 -37.12 -6.99 13.52
CA LYS A 898 -38.08 -7.35 12.46
C LYS A 898 -37.43 -8.11 11.30
N SER A 899 -36.14 -7.90 11.06
CA SER A 899 -35.40 -8.58 9.98
C SER A 899 -34.94 -10.00 10.32
N LEU A 900 -34.97 -10.41 11.59
CA LEU A 900 -34.39 -11.68 12.05
C LEU A 900 -35.07 -12.92 11.48
N PRO A 901 -36.42 -13.02 11.41
CA PRO A 901 -37.08 -14.18 10.81
C PRO A 901 -36.65 -14.43 9.36
N GLU A 902 -36.58 -13.37 8.55
CA GLU A 902 -36.09 -13.48 7.16
C GLU A 902 -34.59 -13.82 7.11
N THR A 903 -33.78 -13.25 8.00
CA THR A 903 -32.34 -13.47 8.07
C THR A 903 -31.97 -14.92 8.35
N TYR A 904 -32.68 -15.57 9.28
CA TYR A 904 -32.44 -16.97 9.68
C TYR A 904 -33.36 -17.96 8.97
N GLY A 905 -34.34 -17.48 8.19
CA GLY A 905 -35.27 -18.33 7.43
C GLY A 905 -36.25 -19.10 8.32
N GLN A 906 -36.68 -18.49 9.41
CA GLN A 906 -37.62 -19.03 10.40
C GLN A 906 -38.91 -18.21 10.41
N GLN A 907 -40.03 -18.81 10.82
CA GLN A 907 -41.30 -18.07 10.95
C GLN A 907 -41.21 -17.00 12.04
N GLU A 908 -40.61 -17.35 13.17
CA GLU A 908 -40.36 -16.46 14.30
C GLU A 908 -38.95 -16.72 14.84
N VAL A 909 -38.32 -15.67 15.35
CA VAL A 909 -37.01 -15.72 16.00
C VAL A 909 -37.13 -14.96 17.32
N PRO A 910 -37.08 -15.65 18.47
CA PRO A 910 -37.07 -15.00 19.77
C PRO A 910 -35.95 -13.96 19.87
N PHE A 911 -36.29 -12.77 20.36
CA PHE A 911 -35.35 -11.66 20.51
C PHE A 911 -35.25 -11.24 21.97
N LEU A 912 -34.03 -11.33 22.51
CA LEU A 912 -33.71 -10.89 23.87
C LEU A 912 -32.73 -9.74 23.77
N TYR A 913 -32.93 -8.68 24.55
CA TYR A 913 -32.00 -7.55 24.52
C TYR A 913 -31.81 -6.87 25.87
N ALA A 914 -30.63 -6.31 26.08
CA ALA A 914 -30.38 -5.37 27.17
C ALA A 914 -30.58 -3.94 26.66
N HIS A 915 -31.23 -3.08 27.45
CA HIS A 915 -31.55 -1.70 27.08
C HIS A 915 -30.98 -0.71 28.10
N PRO A 916 -30.23 0.32 27.66
CA PRO A 916 -29.75 1.37 28.56
C PRO A 916 -30.92 2.23 29.04
N LYS A 917 -31.01 2.49 30.35
CA LYS A 917 -31.97 3.46 30.88
C LYS A 917 -31.63 4.88 30.40
N LYS A 918 -32.65 5.74 30.34
CA LYS A 918 -32.51 7.17 30.02
C LYS A 918 -31.52 7.91 30.91
N SER A 919 -31.29 7.43 32.14
CA SER A 919 -30.28 7.97 33.05
C SER A 919 -28.83 7.78 32.56
N LEU A 920 -28.59 6.82 31.66
CA LEU A 920 -27.28 6.52 31.09
C LEU A 920 -27.10 7.11 29.69
N VAL A 921 -28.13 7.04 28.86
CA VAL A 921 -28.10 7.54 27.48
C VAL A 921 -29.23 8.55 27.29
N GLU A 922 -28.85 9.81 27.10
CA GLU A 922 -29.82 10.88 26.85
C GLU A 922 -30.59 10.63 25.55
N ASN A 923 -31.87 11.01 25.51
CA ASN A 923 -32.77 10.89 24.35
C ASN A 923 -33.05 9.46 23.85
N ILE A 924 -32.56 8.42 24.54
CA ILE A 924 -32.86 7.03 24.18
C ILE A 924 -34.34 6.73 24.36
N LYS A 925 -34.96 6.15 23.34
CA LYS A 925 -36.36 5.71 23.34
C LYS A 925 -36.43 4.21 23.62
N LEU A 926 -37.57 3.76 24.13
CA LEU A 926 -37.85 2.33 24.26
C LEU A 926 -38.38 1.79 22.92
N PRO A 927 -37.78 0.73 22.36
CA PRO A 927 -38.24 0.14 21.11
C PRO A 927 -39.54 -0.66 21.32
N LYS A 928 -40.41 -0.68 20.30
CA LYS A 928 -41.64 -1.46 20.26
C LYS A 928 -41.41 -2.75 19.48
N ILE A 929 -41.00 -3.81 20.19
CA ILE A 929 -40.71 -5.12 19.60
C ILE A 929 -41.62 -6.17 20.25
N ASP A 930 -42.61 -6.63 19.49
CA ASP A 930 -43.60 -7.60 19.98
C ASP A 930 -42.93 -8.92 20.38
N GLY A 931 -43.29 -9.44 21.56
CA GLY A 931 -42.77 -10.71 22.09
C GLY A 931 -41.31 -10.68 22.56
N ALA A 932 -40.58 -9.57 22.42
CA ALA A 932 -39.20 -9.45 22.87
C ALA A 932 -39.09 -9.42 24.40
N LYS A 933 -37.97 -9.94 24.90
CA LYS A 933 -37.61 -9.97 26.32
C LYS A 933 -36.50 -8.96 26.57
N VAL A 934 -36.65 -8.14 27.62
CA VAL A 934 -35.77 -6.99 27.87
C VAL A 934 -35.27 -6.98 29.31
N THR A 935 -33.98 -6.71 29.49
CA THR A 935 -33.42 -6.26 30.77
C THR A 935 -32.86 -4.85 30.65
N TYR A 936 -32.75 -4.14 31.78
CA TYR A 936 -32.35 -2.74 31.83
C TYR A 936 -31.09 -2.52 32.66
N PHE A 937 -30.22 -1.63 32.21
CA PHE A 937 -29.03 -1.20 32.96
C PHE A 937 -28.90 0.32 32.98
N ASP A 938 -28.37 0.87 34.08
CA ASP A 938 -28.16 2.32 34.30
C ASP A 938 -26.68 2.73 34.29
N GLN A 939 -25.77 1.77 34.12
CA GLN A 939 -24.34 2.00 33.87
C GLN A 939 -23.83 1.05 32.80
N TRP A 940 -22.89 1.51 31.97
CA TRP A 940 -22.24 0.63 31.00
C TRP A 940 -21.58 -0.55 31.74
N PRO A 941 -22.00 -1.80 31.47
CA PRO A 941 -21.61 -2.94 32.28
C PRO A 941 -20.10 -3.16 32.20
N LYS A 942 -19.44 -3.25 33.35
CA LYS A 942 -18.05 -3.74 33.44
C LYS A 942 -17.96 -5.26 33.30
N SER A 943 -19.09 -5.94 33.50
CA SER A 943 -19.27 -7.38 33.33
C SER A 943 -20.68 -7.64 32.80
N ILE A 944 -20.82 -8.61 31.89
CA ILE A 944 -22.09 -9.00 31.28
C ILE A 944 -22.74 -10.23 31.95
N LYS A 945 -22.16 -10.73 33.04
CA LYS A 945 -22.66 -11.93 33.76
C LYS A 945 -24.08 -11.74 34.29
N ALA A 946 -24.36 -10.62 34.97
CA ALA A 946 -25.70 -10.36 35.51
C ALA A 946 -26.76 -10.27 34.41
N ILE A 947 -26.44 -9.55 33.33
CA ILE A 947 -27.29 -9.46 32.14
C ILE A 947 -27.58 -10.85 31.55
N ALA A 948 -26.56 -11.73 31.50
CA ALA A 948 -26.74 -13.11 31.02
C ALA A 948 -27.74 -13.90 31.88
N VAL A 949 -27.65 -13.78 33.21
CA VAL A 949 -28.58 -14.43 34.15
C VAL A 949 -30.00 -13.89 33.97
N GLU A 950 -30.18 -12.57 34.00
CA GLU A 950 -31.48 -11.91 33.88
C GLU A 950 -32.18 -12.25 32.56
N LEU A 951 -31.45 -12.26 31.44
CA LEU A 951 -32.02 -12.62 30.15
C LEU A 951 -32.36 -14.11 30.06
N ALA A 952 -31.56 -14.99 30.67
CA ALA A 952 -31.87 -16.42 30.73
C ALA A 952 -33.12 -16.71 31.56
N GLU A 953 -33.33 -16.03 32.68
CA GLU A 953 -34.51 -16.19 33.54
C GLU A 953 -35.82 -15.83 32.83
N GLN A 954 -35.81 -14.92 31.86
CA GLN A 954 -37.00 -14.51 31.12
C GLN A 954 -37.52 -15.57 30.13
N ILE A 955 -36.73 -16.62 29.87
CA ILE A 955 -37.02 -17.70 28.91
C ILE A 955 -36.79 -19.10 29.49
N LYS A 956 -36.46 -19.17 30.78
CA LYS A 956 -36.35 -20.42 31.56
C LYS A 956 -37.75 -20.95 31.84
#